data_AF-A0A8S3SYU4-F1
#
_entry.id   AF-A0A8S3SYU4-F1
#
_cell.length_a   1.000
_cell.length_b   1.000
_cell.length_c   1.000
_cell.angle_alpha   90.00
_cell.angle_beta   90.00
_cell.angle_gamma   90.00
#
_symmetry.space_group_name_H-M   'P 1'
#
loop_
_entity.id
_entity.type
_entity.pdbx_description
1 polymer ?
#
loop_
_entity_poly.entity_id
_entity_poly.type
_entity_poly.pdbx_seq_one_letter_code
_entity_poly.pdbx_strand_id
1 'polypeptide(L)'
;MKIIRQLFLFLVFLWTTKAFSHLTPIPTENFLLHETLDYLGNYHVFWKFNKTHITFEVHVKTRGYVGFGISPNGKMYPSDVVVGWVKDGVPHLSDMHTVGHFQPVNDTSQDWTLLHGEENNFGTVLKFERPLTTCDINDTDIVDATMRMIFSYHPDDPTDDNHMPWHGATRRGAKSMMLLSTSKQYTLPNDSQTKDLVHHQFNVPTKRTTYQCRVFSLDDITTKHHVIKPFNFPPNVGLPLGENENEYAYIIEIHYNNPGAVAGLVDSSGMKFTYTSHLRQHDAGILTVGMYENKQQIIPPHYSDFKIQSVCTEECISKALTDASLDEIKLFAVWQHAHLLGRGITTRHLRNDVELEPIAEDEHYDFDYQETRLFRKEIAMRKGGFSTVDEMCFSFVYYYPRTPLFMTIQSLLYDTIPRNTSLLSYTWKDESSLDELVNLVETYDWTDDSVRSKFQQDVLNSTMRSRCYWLHKPYQLAPVPSEHFLLHEILDHLGNYHVYWKFNQTHITFEVHVKTRGYVGLGFSPNGKMYPSDVVVGWVKDGVPHFSDYHTVSHFQPVKDVSQDWTLLHGEENNFGTVLKFERLLSTCDENDTNIVDDTMRIIFSYHPDDPTDDNHMPWHGATRRGAKSVLLLSTSKQYKLPNDSQTKDLVHHQFHIPSKRTTYQCRVYSLEDITTKHHTIKFEAVIQKDHEPFVHHMNVYKCHNYPRKYIGRNFECYAVPLDMMPCGNVVAGWAVGSGPFHFPPNVGLPIGENENEYAYIIEIHYNNPGAITNIVDSSGIRFTYTSHLRQYDAGLLTVGMRENRQHIIPPHYNEFKVQIEATKECISKGLTDASIDEIKLFAVWQHAHLLGKGITTRHLRNDVELEPIAEDQHYDFDYQETRLFRKEVPVKKGDSIRVECTYDSSLRKNITYGGLSTENEMCFSFIYYYPRFPLYMTSQSLIYDTIPGHSSLLSYSWDDQSSLDEMVNLVETYDWTDDSVRSKFQQDVLNSTLHSTCSWKQSPVVC
;
A
#
# COMPACT_ATOMS: atom_id res chain seq x y z
N MET A 1 -63.31 11.23 -8.23
CA MET A 1 -63.25 10.47 -6.96
C MET A 1 -61.84 9.88 -6.71
N LYS A 2 -60.79 10.73 -6.81
CA LYS A 2 -59.37 10.38 -6.54
C LYS A 2 -58.59 11.59 -5.96
N ILE A 3 -59.31 12.56 -5.36
CA ILE A 3 -58.74 13.80 -4.79
C ILE A 3 -59.10 13.96 -3.29
N ILE A 4 -59.84 13.02 -2.69
CA ILE A 4 -60.27 13.08 -1.27
C ILE A 4 -59.46 12.12 -0.36
N ARG A 5 -58.47 11.38 -0.89
CA ARG A 5 -57.57 10.55 -0.07
C ARG A 5 -56.17 11.14 0.19
N GLN A 6 -55.82 12.25 -0.47
CA GLN A 6 -54.53 12.93 -0.25
C GLN A 6 -54.62 14.19 0.64
N LEU A 7 -55.83 14.63 1.01
CA LEU A 7 -56.02 15.80 1.90
C LEU A 7 -56.29 15.44 3.38
N PHE A 8 -56.48 14.15 3.72
CA PHE A 8 -56.68 13.70 5.11
C PHE A 8 -55.41 13.21 5.81
N LEU A 9 -54.28 13.09 5.10
CA LEU A 9 -52.96 12.75 5.66
C LEU A 9 -52.07 13.97 5.91
N PHE A 10 -52.50 15.17 5.51
CA PHE A 10 -51.75 16.43 5.69
C PHE A 10 -52.31 17.32 6.82
N LEU A 11 -53.39 16.92 7.48
CA LEU A 11 -54.08 17.73 8.52
C LEU A 11 -54.21 17.06 9.90
N VAL A 12 -53.58 15.89 10.11
CA VAL A 12 -53.44 15.25 11.44
C VAL A 12 -52.00 15.32 11.98
N PHE A 13 -51.07 15.90 11.21
CA PHE A 13 -49.66 16.10 11.63
C PHE A 13 -49.35 17.57 11.92
N LEU A 14 -50.27 18.30 12.56
CA LEU A 14 -50.05 19.69 12.98
C LEU A 14 -50.45 19.98 14.43
N TRP A 15 -50.76 18.96 15.23
CA TRP A 15 -50.83 19.09 16.69
C TRP A 15 -49.96 18.01 17.35
N THR A 16 -49.04 18.48 18.21
CA THR A 16 -48.06 17.77 19.05
C THR A 16 -46.76 17.28 18.41
N THR A 17 -46.00 18.20 17.81
CA THR A 17 -44.57 18.27 18.11
C THR A 17 -44.27 19.66 18.65
N LYS A 18 -44.65 19.90 19.92
CA LYS A 18 -43.77 20.72 20.74
C LYS A 18 -42.43 20.00 20.66
N ALA A 19 -41.45 20.60 19.98
CA ALA A 19 -40.07 20.26 20.22
C ALA A 19 -39.91 20.25 21.74
N PHE A 20 -39.73 19.06 22.33
CA PHE A 20 -39.16 18.96 23.65
C PHE A 20 -37.75 19.52 23.49
N SER A 21 -37.63 20.83 23.67
CA SER A 21 -36.34 21.44 23.97
C SER A 21 -35.87 20.73 25.24
N HIS A 22 -34.93 19.80 25.11
CA HIS A 22 -34.10 19.44 26.25
C HIS A 22 -33.52 20.77 26.75
N LEU A 23 -33.97 21.24 27.91
CA LEU A 23 -33.39 22.42 28.54
C LEU A 23 -31.94 22.06 28.85
N THR A 24 -31.01 22.58 28.05
CA THR A 24 -29.58 22.53 28.36
C THR A 24 -29.33 23.48 29.54
N PRO A 25 -28.74 23.04 30.65
CA PRO A 25 -28.43 23.92 31.77
C PRO A 25 -27.48 25.02 31.32
N ILE A 26 -27.73 26.25 31.76
CA ILE A 26 -26.89 27.41 31.48
C ILE A 26 -26.16 27.74 32.79
N PRO A 27 -24.82 27.64 32.83
CA PRO A 27 -24.09 27.91 34.06
C PRO A 27 -24.14 29.40 34.44
N THR A 28 -23.95 29.71 35.73
CA THR A 28 -24.02 31.08 36.26
C THR A 28 -22.89 31.98 35.76
N GLU A 29 -21.81 31.38 35.25
CA GLU A 29 -20.67 32.07 34.65
C GLU A 29 -20.03 31.20 33.56
N ASN A 30 -18.97 31.72 32.94
CA ASN A 30 -18.22 30.97 31.95
C ASN A 30 -17.31 29.93 32.61
N PHE A 31 -17.63 28.65 32.43
CA PHE A 31 -16.78 27.52 32.81
C PHE A 31 -16.07 26.95 31.59
N LEU A 32 -14.82 26.52 31.79
CA LEU A 32 -13.99 25.94 30.72
C LEU A 32 -14.31 24.47 30.46
N LEU A 33 -14.85 23.78 31.47
CA LEU A 33 -15.04 22.35 31.50
C LEU A 33 -16.47 22.02 31.97
N HIS A 34 -17.07 21.00 31.36
CA HIS A 34 -18.45 20.56 31.60
C HIS A 34 -18.56 19.07 31.36
N GLU A 35 -19.33 18.38 32.20
CA GLU A 35 -19.63 16.97 32.05
C GLU A 35 -21.03 16.63 32.56
N THR A 36 -21.60 15.54 32.05
CA THR A 36 -22.87 14.98 32.56
C THR A 36 -22.58 13.72 33.36
N LEU A 37 -22.94 13.69 34.65
CA LEU A 37 -22.58 12.58 35.55
C LEU A 37 -23.49 11.37 35.39
N ASP A 38 -24.79 11.58 35.23
CA ASP A 38 -25.75 10.49 35.05
C ASP A 38 -26.05 10.23 33.57
N TYR A 39 -26.30 8.97 33.22
CA TYR A 39 -26.58 8.57 31.84
C TYR A 39 -27.93 9.09 31.30
N LEU A 40 -28.80 9.60 32.18
CA LEU A 40 -30.11 10.15 31.85
C LEU A 40 -30.09 11.66 31.59
N GLY A 41 -28.96 12.34 31.84
CA GLY A 41 -28.84 13.80 31.63
C GLY A 41 -29.60 14.64 32.65
N ASN A 42 -29.71 14.17 33.89
CA ASN A 42 -30.30 14.91 35.00
C ASN A 42 -29.25 15.62 35.86
N TYR A 43 -27.98 15.28 35.78
CA TYR A 43 -26.92 15.78 36.66
C TYR A 43 -25.75 16.28 35.81
N HIS A 44 -25.59 17.61 35.75
CA HIS A 44 -24.49 18.26 35.05
C HIS A 44 -23.54 18.92 36.04
N VAL A 45 -22.26 18.84 35.76
CA VAL A 45 -21.21 19.51 36.53
C VAL A 45 -20.40 20.40 35.59
N PHE A 46 -20.17 21.64 36.01
CA PHE A 46 -19.29 22.60 35.37
C PHE A 46 -18.16 22.91 36.33
N TRP A 47 -16.93 23.05 35.85
CA TRP A 47 -15.82 23.38 36.73
C TRP A 47 -14.73 24.21 36.07
N LYS A 48 -14.00 24.91 36.94
CA LYS A 48 -12.81 25.69 36.63
C LYS A 48 -11.85 25.57 37.82
N PHE A 49 -10.56 25.70 37.57
CA PHE A 49 -9.55 25.57 38.62
C PHE A 49 -8.43 26.59 38.44
N ASN A 50 -7.71 26.86 39.51
CA ASN A 50 -6.45 27.58 39.52
C ASN A 50 -5.36 26.71 40.18
N LYS A 51 -4.21 27.27 40.54
CA LYS A 51 -3.11 26.51 41.15
C LYS A 51 -3.40 25.96 42.56
N THR A 52 -4.48 26.41 43.20
CA THR A 52 -4.76 26.17 44.63
C THR A 52 -6.17 25.69 44.90
N HIS A 53 -7.15 26.04 44.07
CA HIS A 53 -8.57 25.76 44.29
C HIS A 53 -9.27 25.29 43.01
N ILE A 54 -10.35 24.55 43.18
CA ILE A 54 -11.31 24.18 42.15
C ILE A 54 -12.70 24.70 42.52
N THR A 55 -13.41 25.24 41.55
CA THR A 55 -14.80 25.67 41.69
C THR A 55 -15.69 24.75 40.86
N PHE A 56 -16.71 24.18 41.49
CA PHE A 56 -17.75 23.39 40.85
C PHE A 56 -19.07 24.15 40.84
N GLU A 57 -19.84 23.91 39.78
CA GLU A 57 -21.26 24.26 39.72
C GLU A 57 -22.03 23.07 39.19
N VAL A 58 -22.97 22.58 39.98
CA VAL A 58 -23.81 21.42 39.64
C VAL A 58 -25.22 21.89 39.34
N HIS A 59 -25.78 21.38 38.24
CA HIS A 59 -27.17 21.58 37.85
C HIS A 59 -27.85 20.21 37.86
N VAL A 60 -28.81 20.03 38.76
CA VAL A 60 -29.44 18.73 38.98
C VAL A 60 -30.95 18.85 38.83
N LYS A 61 -31.54 17.98 38.02
CA LYS A 61 -32.97 17.94 37.73
C LYS A 61 -33.75 17.32 38.90
N THR A 62 -33.74 18.03 40.00
CA THR A 62 -34.42 17.73 41.25
C THR A 62 -34.89 19.02 41.91
N ARG A 63 -35.75 18.90 42.93
CA ARG A 63 -36.19 19.98 43.83
C ARG A 63 -35.86 19.67 45.30
N GLY A 64 -34.96 18.72 45.48
CA GLY A 64 -34.52 18.23 46.78
C GLY A 64 -33.02 18.30 46.89
N TYR A 65 -32.43 17.43 47.71
CA TYR A 65 -30.98 17.44 47.88
C TYR A 65 -30.19 16.87 46.70
N VAL A 66 -28.96 17.36 46.65
CA VAL A 66 -27.89 16.97 45.76
C VAL A 66 -26.71 16.52 46.60
N GLY A 67 -26.21 15.31 46.36
CA GLY A 67 -24.93 14.83 46.86
C GLY A 67 -23.89 14.86 45.74
N PHE A 68 -22.68 15.29 46.07
CA PHE A 68 -21.53 15.36 45.19
C PHE A 68 -20.27 14.99 45.97
N GLY A 69 -19.29 14.35 45.37
CA GLY A 69 -18.05 14.05 46.08
C GLY A 69 -16.98 13.39 45.25
N ILE A 70 -15.83 13.19 45.89
CA ILE A 70 -14.62 12.62 45.32
C ILE A 70 -14.36 11.30 46.03
N SER A 71 -14.19 10.25 45.24
CA SER A 71 -13.93 8.90 45.73
C SER A 71 -12.58 8.39 45.22
N PRO A 72 -11.73 7.81 46.07
CA PRO A 72 -10.51 7.15 45.63
C PRO A 72 -10.80 5.91 44.76
N ASN A 73 -11.94 5.24 44.97
CA ASN A 73 -12.25 3.95 44.36
C ASN A 73 -13.57 3.92 43.56
N GLY A 74 -14.25 5.05 43.42
CA GLY A 74 -15.54 5.19 42.74
C GLY A 74 -16.72 4.57 43.49
N LYS A 75 -16.51 4.07 44.71
CA LYS A 75 -17.58 3.61 45.61
C LYS A 75 -17.91 4.72 46.61
N MET A 76 -19.05 4.57 47.26
CA MET A 76 -19.49 5.50 48.30
C MET A 76 -18.51 5.58 49.48
N TYR A 77 -17.79 4.49 49.83
CA TYR A 77 -16.87 4.46 50.97
C TYR A 77 -15.48 3.93 50.58
N PRO A 78 -14.40 4.59 51.08
CA PRO A 78 -14.37 5.93 51.68
C PRO A 78 -14.55 7.02 50.61
N SER A 79 -15.10 8.18 50.95
CA SER A 79 -15.24 9.32 50.03
C SER A 79 -15.44 10.64 50.80
N ASP A 80 -14.87 11.69 50.23
CA ASP A 80 -15.07 13.10 50.57
C ASP A 80 -16.33 13.58 49.84
N VAL A 81 -17.37 14.00 50.57
CA VAL A 81 -18.69 14.28 50.00
C VAL A 81 -19.31 15.55 50.57
N VAL A 82 -19.92 16.31 49.68
CA VAL A 82 -20.74 17.45 50.04
C VAL A 82 -22.20 17.17 49.72
N VAL A 83 -23.09 17.52 50.64
CA VAL A 83 -24.54 17.43 50.45
C VAL A 83 -25.14 18.82 50.57
N GLY A 84 -25.95 19.21 49.58
CA GLY A 84 -26.60 20.51 49.59
C GLY A 84 -28.01 20.47 49.02
N TRP A 85 -28.81 21.44 49.43
CA TRP A 85 -30.20 21.62 48.99
C TRP A 85 -30.61 23.09 49.15
N VAL A 86 -31.79 23.46 48.66
CA VAL A 86 -32.28 24.85 48.72
C VAL A 86 -33.68 24.84 49.32
N LYS A 87 -33.80 25.32 50.56
CA LYS A 87 -35.06 25.33 51.29
C LYS A 87 -35.55 26.75 51.47
N ASP A 88 -36.78 27.03 51.03
CA ASP A 88 -37.40 28.36 51.11
C ASP A 88 -36.53 29.48 50.50
N GLY A 89 -35.77 29.15 49.44
CA GLY A 89 -34.85 30.07 48.76
C GLY A 89 -33.49 30.27 49.47
N VAL A 90 -33.23 29.54 50.56
CA VAL A 90 -31.95 29.56 51.27
C VAL A 90 -31.14 28.31 50.90
N PRO A 91 -29.95 28.46 50.31
CA PRO A 91 -29.10 27.32 49.99
C PRO A 91 -28.34 26.82 51.23
N HIS A 92 -28.25 25.51 51.34
CA HIS A 92 -27.54 24.78 52.38
C HIS A 92 -26.48 23.89 51.74
N LEU A 93 -25.33 23.77 52.40
CA LEU A 93 -24.24 22.90 51.99
C LEU A 93 -23.53 22.40 53.25
N SER A 94 -23.39 21.09 53.35
CA SER A 94 -22.78 20.41 54.49
C SER A 94 -21.64 19.54 53.97
N ASP A 95 -20.47 19.76 54.55
CA ASP A 95 -19.27 18.97 54.30
C ASP A 95 -19.31 17.72 55.16
N MET A 96 -19.05 16.59 54.53
CA MET A 96 -19.26 15.28 55.09
C MET A 96 -18.24 14.29 54.54
N HIS A 97 -18.00 13.23 55.30
CA HIS A 97 -17.24 12.09 54.82
C HIS A 97 -18.00 10.80 55.04
N THR A 98 -17.70 9.78 54.24
CA THR A 98 -18.34 8.48 54.40
C THR A 98 -17.50 7.56 55.28
N VAL A 99 -18.18 6.81 56.15
CA VAL A 99 -17.58 5.77 57.02
C VAL A 99 -18.12 4.37 56.71
N GLY A 100 -18.97 4.24 55.69
CA GLY A 100 -19.57 3.00 55.22
C GLY A 100 -20.62 3.22 54.13
N HIS A 101 -21.40 2.19 53.81
CA HIS A 101 -22.48 2.24 52.81
C HIS A 101 -23.82 2.71 53.42
N PHE A 102 -23.77 3.71 54.28
CA PHE A 102 -24.91 4.34 54.96
C PHE A 102 -24.71 5.86 54.95
N GLN A 103 -25.63 6.61 55.55
CA GLN A 103 -25.60 8.07 55.54
C GLN A 103 -24.21 8.64 55.91
N PRO A 104 -23.68 9.61 55.14
CA PRO A 104 -22.43 10.29 55.48
C PRO A 104 -22.52 10.98 56.84
N VAL A 105 -21.37 11.21 57.46
CA VAL A 105 -21.24 11.93 58.74
C VAL A 105 -20.60 13.29 58.48
N ASN A 106 -21.02 14.31 59.23
CA ASN A 106 -20.43 15.64 59.11
C ASN A 106 -18.93 15.59 59.35
N ASP A 107 -18.19 16.28 58.50
CA ASP A 107 -16.75 16.39 58.66
C ASP A 107 -16.39 17.37 59.78
N THR A 108 -15.27 17.10 60.45
CA THR A 108 -14.69 17.93 61.50
C THR A 108 -13.91 19.12 60.94
N SER A 109 -13.39 19.00 59.72
CA SER A 109 -12.90 20.12 58.92
C SER A 109 -13.99 20.56 57.94
N GLN A 110 -13.94 21.82 57.48
CA GLN A 110 -14.87 22.34 56.48
C GLN A 110 -14.05 22.85 55.30
N ASP A 111 -13.94 22.02 54.28
CA ASP A 111 -13.09 22.22 53.12
C ASP A 111 -13.89 22.67 51.88
N TRP A 112 -15.23 22.62 51.94
CA TRP A 112 -16.15 23.03 50.88
C TRP A 112 -16.87 24.35 51.18
N THR A 113 -16.57 25.39 50.40
CA THR A 113 -17.22 26.69 50.56
C THR A 113 -18.38 26.87 49.58
N LEU A 114 -19.61 27.03 50.09
CA LEU A 114 -20.78 27.39 49.28
C LEU A 114 -20.65 28.83 48.74
N LEU A 115 -20.73 28.99 47.42
CA LEU A 115 -20.66 30.30 46.74
C LEU A 115 -22.03 30.79 46.27
N HIS A 116 -22.88 29.87 45.81
CA HIS A 116 -24.22 30.18 45.31
C HIS A 116 -25.11 28.93 45.35
N GLY A 117 -26.41 29.11 45.54
CA GLY A 117 -27.38 28.04 45.34
C GLY A 117 -28.77 28.59 45.09
N GLU A 118 -29.49 27.98 44.15
CA GLU A 118 -30.85 28.36 43.77
C GLU A 118 -31.64 27.16 43.22
N GLU A 119 -32.95 27.33 43.10
CA GLU A 119 -33.81 26.43 42.35
C GLU A 119 -34.36 27.15 41.12
N ASN A 120 -33.91 26.77 39.93
CA ASN A 120 -34.33 27.40 38.67
C ASN A 120 -35.18 26.46 37.80
N ASN A 121 -35.45 26.81 36.54
CA ASN A 121 -36.28 25.98 35.66
C ASN A 121 -35.71 24.59 35.34
N PHE A 122 -34.40 24.39 35.50
CA PHE A 122 -33.76 23.09 35.33
C PHE A 122 -33.92 22.21 36.59
N GLY A 123 -33.67 22.79 37.77
CA GLY A 123 -33.77 22.14 39.08
C GLY A 123 -32.90 22.84 40.11
N THR A 124 -32.36 22.08 41.07
CA THR A 124 -31.40 22.57 42.08
C THR A 124 -30.05 22.88 41.42
N VAL A 125 -29.56 24.09 41.65
CA VAL A 125 -28.23 24.55 41.24
C VAL A 125 -27.42 24.88 42.48
N LEU A 126 -26.22 24.31 42.59
CA LEU A 126 -25.29 24.60 43.68
C LEU A 126 -23.92 24.90 43.10
N LYS A 127 -23.26 25.91 43.65
CA LYS A 127 -21.91 26.30 43.28
C LYS A 127 -21.06 26.40 44.53
N PHE A 128 -19.93 25.70 44.52
CA PHE A 128 -19.04 25.59 45.67
C PHE A 128 -17.58 25.49 45.23
N GLU A 129 -16.68 25.84 46.14
CA GLU A 129 -15.22 25.85 45.92
C GLU A 129 -14.52 25.01 47.00
N ARG A 130 -13.44 24.33 46.60
CA ARG A 130 -12.61 23.49 47.47
C ARG A 130 -11.12 23.69 47.14
N PRO A 131 -10.21 23.69 48.13
CA PRO A 131 -8.78 23.56 47.87
C PRO A 131 -8.44 22.30 47.08
N LEU A 132 -7.38 22.34 46.27
CA LEU A 132 -6.90 21.13 45.56
C LEU A 132 -6.32 20.11 46.52
N THR A 133 -5.56 20.58 47.51
CA THR A 133 -4.97 19.76 48.58
C THR A 133 -5.50 20.26 49.91
N THR A 134 -5.97 19.35 50.75
CA THR A 134 -6.43 19.66 52.11
C THR A 134 -5.48 19.02 53.13
N CYS A 135 -5.57 19.42 54.39
CA CYS A 135 -4.80 18.80 55.49
C CYS A 135 -5.67 17.82 56.29
N ASP A 136 -6.88 17.53 55.81
CA ASP A 136 -7.78 16.55 56.39
C ASP A 136 -7.42 15.14 55.90
N ILE A 137 -7.35 14.19 56.82
CA ILE A 137 -7.04 12.79 56.53
C ILE A 137 -8.22 12.01 55.93
N ASN A 138 -9.44 12.54 56.07
CA ASN A 138 -10.66 11.96 55.52
C ASN A 138 -10.92 12.41 54.08
N ASP A 139 -10.19 13.43 53.62
CA ASP A 139 -10.32 14.01 52.30
C ASP A 139 -9.51 13.28 51.24
N THR A 140 -9.94 13.44 49.99
CA THR A 140 -9.19 12.99 48.81
C THR A 140 -8.59 14.19 48.08
N ASP A 141 -7.27 14.28 48.01
CA ASP A 141 -6.59 15.33 47.23
C ASP A 141 -6.93 15.27 45.74
N ILE A 142 -7.04 16.44 45.11
CA ILE A 142 -7.26 16.58 43.67
C ILE A 142 -5.89 16.72 42.99
N VAL A 143 -5.50 15.65 42.30
CA VAL A 143 -4.22 15.54 41.59
C VAL A 143 -4.41 15.59 40.07
N ASP A 144 -3.31 15.68 39.33
CA ASP A 144 -3.30 15.67 37.85
C ASP A 144 -3.39 14.24 37.29
N ALA A 145 -4.35 13.48 37.79
CA ALA A 145 -4.62 12.09 37.45
C ALA A 145 -6.15 11.86 37.35
N THR A 146 -6.57 10.66 36.98
CA THR A 146 -8.00 10.34 36.90
C THR A 146 -8.66 10.44 38.28
N MET A 147 -9.73 11.23 38.39
CA MET A 147 -10.50 11.40 39.62
C MET A 147 -11.88 10.75 39.45
N ARG A 148 -12.41 10.12 40.51
CA ARG A 148 -13.72 9.46 40.47
C ARG A 148 -14.75 10.29 41.22
N MET A 149 -15.65 10.91 40.47
CA MET A 149 -16.72 11.73 41.02
C MET A 149 -17.89 10.84 41.38
N ILE A 150 -18.36 10.91 42.62
CA ILE A 150 -19.60 10.25 43.04
C ILE A 150 -20.71 11.28 43.16
N PHE A 151 -21.92 10.87 42.81
CA PHE A 151 -23.07 11.76 42.85
C PHE A 151 -24.30 11.03 43.36
N SER A 152 -25.21 11.78 43.96
CA SER A 152 -26.56 11.33 44.28
C SER A 152 -27.55 12.48 44.28
N TYR A 153 -28.84 12.19 44.19
CA TYR A 153 -29.88 13.20 44.32
C TYR A 153 -31.23 12.60 44.73
N HIS A 154 -32.06 13.42 45.37
CA HIS A 154 -33.41 13.03 45.79
C HIS A 154 -34.39 14.19 45.57
N PRO A 155 -35.67 13.92 45.27
CA PRO A 155 -36.69 14.94 45.04
C PRO A 155 -37.09 15.74 46.29
N ASP A 156 -36.84 15.19 47.48
CA ASP A 156 -37.18 15.83 48.75
C ASP A 156 -35.93 16.36 49.47
N ASP A 157 -36.07 17.51 50.12
CA ASP A 157 -35.07 18.09 51.02
C ASP A 157 -34.93 17.30 52.35
N PRO A 158 -33.72 17.14 52.88
CA PRO A 158 -33.46 16.66 54.23
C PRO A 158 -34.11 17.57 55.29
N THR A 159 -34.46 17.00 56.43
CA THR A 159 -34.91 17.80 57.58
C THR A 159 -33.76 18.48 58.30
N ASP A 160 -32.61 17.82 58.34
CA ASP A 160 -31.32 18.25 58.89
C ASP A 160 -30.19 17.35 58.34
N ASP A 161 -28.94 17.68 58.64
CA ASP A 161 -27.74 16.92 58.20
C ASP A 161 -27.73 15.45 58.65
N ASN A 162 -28.48 15.10 59.71
CA ASN A 162 -28.50 13.77 60.29
C ASN A 162 -29.67 12.90 59.77
N HIS A 163 -30.54 13.42 58.90
CA HIS A 163 -31.71 12.69 58.40
C HIS A 163 -31.89 12.90 56.89
N MET A 164 -31.14 12.13 56.11
CA MET A 164 -31.19 12.20 54.64
C MET A 164 -32.08 11.08 54.07
N PRO A 165 -33.08 11.41 53.22
CA PRO A 165 -33.85 10.39 52.51
C PRO A 165 -32.95 9.52 51.62
N TRP A 166 -33.26 8.23 51.50
CA TRP A 166 -32.51 7.36 50.60
C TRP A 166 -32.80 7.70 49.13
N HIS A 167 -31.79 8.18 48.40
CA HIS A 167 -31.86 8.56 46.98
C HIS A 167 -32.41 7.45 46.05
N GLY A 168 -32.35 6.18 46.47
CA GLY A 168 -32.75 5.04 45.63
C GLY A 168 -31.62 4.51 44.75
N ALA A 169 -31.84 3.38 44.06
CA ALA A 169 -30.79 2.74 43.27
C ALA A 169 -30.41 3.49 41.98
N THR A 170 -31.32 4.30 41.44
CA THR A 170 -31.19 4.93 40.10
C THR A 170 -30.71 6.38 40.12
N ARG A 171 -30.71 7.05 41.28
CA ARG A 171 -30.32 8.47 41.42
C ARG A 171 -28.98 8.61 42.14
N ARG A 172 -28.05 7.72 41.81
CA ARG A 172 -26.67 7.72 42.31
C ARG A 172 -25.75 7.07 41.28
N GLY A 173 -24.47 7.39 41.36
CA GLY A 173 -23.46 6.75 40.52
C GLY A 173 -22.07 7.29 40.78
N ALA A 174 -21.14 6.84 39.95
CA ALA A 174 -19.78 7.34 39.90
C ALA A 174 -19.39 7.57 38.43
N LYS A 175 -18.53 8.55 38.18
CA LYS A 175 -17.95 8.82 36.86
C LYS A 175 -16.50 9.27 37.00
N SER A 176 -15.62 8.62 36.26
CA SER A 176 -14.20 8.94 36.21
C SER A 176 -13.96 10.10 35.22
N MET A 177 -13.11 11.05 35.60
CA MET A 177 -12.76 12.22 34.80
C MET A 177 -11.46 12.90 35.26
N MET A 178 -10.81 13.65 34.35
CA MET A 178 -9.65 14.49 34.68
C MET A 178 -10.08 15.91 35.07
N LEU A 179 -9.97 16.25 36.36
CA LEU A 179 -10.37 17.58 36.85
C LEU A 179 -9.38 18.69 36.45
N LEU A 180 -8.08 18.38 36.36
CA LEU A 180 -7.02 19.35 36.08
C LEU A 180 -6.55 19.36 34.61
N SER A 181 -7.40 18.86 33.70
CA SER A 181 -7.13 18.82 32.26
C SER A 181 -7.20 20.21 31.62
N THR A 182 -6.26 20.50 30.70
CA THR A 182 -6.31 21.73 29.91
C THR A 182 -7.03 21.51 28.59
N SER A 183 -8.31 21.85 28.54
CA SER A 183 -9.05 22.02 27.29
C SER A 183 -8.62 23.33 26.61
N LYS A 184 -7.71 23.26 25.64
CA LYS A 184 -7.48 24.37 24.71
C LYS A 184 -8.49 24.25 23.58
N GLN A 185 -9.57 25.04 23.66
CA GLN A 185 -10.47 25.21 22.53
C GLN A 185 -9.82 26.13 21.50
N TYR A 186 -9.55 25.60 20.30
CA TYR A 186 -9.10 26.38 19.17
C TYR A 186 -10.27 26.63 18.22
N THR A 187 -10.33 27.83 17.65
CA THR A 187 -11.29 28.14 16.60
C THR A 187 -10.98 27.30 15.37
N LEU A 188 -12.00 26.63 14.83
CA LEU A 188 -11.86 25.87 13.59
C LEU A 188 -11.66 26.82 12.40
N PRO A 189 -10.78 26.48 11.43
CA PRO A 189 -10.71 27.19 10.16
C PRO A 189 -12.06 27.24 9.44
N ASN A 190 -12.32 28.32 8.70
CA ASN A 190 -13.59 28.50 7.99
C ASN A 190 -13.86 27.44 6.90
N ASP A 191 -12.80 26.78 6.41
CA ASP A 191 -12.85 25.73 5.40
C ASP A 191 -12.93 24.31 6.01
N SER A 192 -13.18 24.20 7.31
CA SER A 192 -13.27 22.91 7.99
C SER A 192 -14.45 22.08 7.48
N GLN A 193 -14.18 20.83 7.13
CA GLN A 193 -15.15 19.84 6.67
C GLN A 193 -15.16 18.62 7.59
N THR A 194 -16.25 17.84 7.57
CA THR A 194 -16.38 16.62 8.37
C THR A 194 -16.58 15.39 7.49
N LYS A 195 -16.02 14.25 7.90
CA LYS A 195 -16.21 12.96 7.24
C LYS A 195 -16.46 11.87 8.29
N ASP A 196 -17.41 10.99 7.98
CA ASP A 196 -17.82 9.88 8.84
C ASP A 196 -17.33 8.56 8.24
N LEU A 197 -16.57 7.79 9.01
CA LEU A 197 -16.15 6.43 8.70
C LEU A 197 -16.89 5.47 9.63
N VAL A 198 -17.97 4.87 9.14
CA VAL A 198 -18.85 4.01 9.94
C VAL A 198 -18.97 2.62 9.36
N HIS A 199 -19.10 1.60 10.21
CA HIS A 199 -19.65 0.32 9.80
C HIS A 199 -21.11 0.56 9.39
N HIS A 200 -21.57 -0.03 8.29
CA HIS A 200 -22.97 0.10 7.85
C HIS A 200 -23.63 -1.26 8.06
N GLN A 201 -24.60 -1.29 8.98
CA GLN A 201 -25.42 -2.47 9.29
C GLN A 201 -24.59 -3.74 9.56
N PHE A 202 -23.54 -3.62 10.37
CA PHE A 202 -22.71 -4.76 10.73
C PHE A 202 -23.45 -5.66 11.74
N ASN A 203 -23.60 -6.93 11.40
CA ASN A 203 -24.18 -7.92 12.32
C ASN A 203 -23.11 -8.38 13.31
N VAL A 204 -23.18 -7.90 14.56
CA VAL A 204 -22.21 -8.23 15.60
C VAL A 204 -22.36 -9.72 15.96
N PRO A 205 -21.28 -10.54 15.85
CA PRO A 205 -21.34 -11.95 16.19
C PRO A 205 -21.69 -12.19 17.67
N THR A 206 -22.21 -13.38 17.96
CA THR A 206 -22.45 -13.85 19.35
C THR A 206 -21.16 -14.24 20.09
N LYS A 207 -19.98 -13.99 19.48
CA LYS A 207 -18.69 -14.19 20.14
C LYS A 207 -18.50 -13.12 21.22
N ARG A 208 -17.88 -13.51 22.34
CA ARG A 208 -17.58 -12.59 23.45
C ARG A 208 -16.74 -11.39 23.01
N THR A 209 -15.76 -11.62 22.14
CA THR A 209 -14.87 -10.57 21.61
C THR A 209 -14.80 -10.72 20.09
N THR A 210 -14.96 -9.60 19.38
CA THR A 210 -14.81 -9.52 17.92
C THR A 210 -14.05 -8.25 17.57
N TYR A 211 -12.98 -8.39 16.79
CA TYR A 211 -12.31 -7.28 16.12
C TYR A 211 -12.76 -7.26 14.67
N GLN A 212 -13.41 -6.19 14.25
CA GLN A 212 -13.95 -6.09 12.90
C GLN A 212 -13.31 -4.92 12.17
N CYS A 213 -12.69 -5.22 11.03
CA CYS A 213 -12.16 -4.21 10.12
C CYS A 213 -13.18 -3.84 9.04
N ARG A 214 -13.19 -2.56 8.65
CA ARG A 214 -13.79 -2.09 7.40
C ARG A 214 -12.83 -1.14 6.70
N VAL A 215 -12.65 -1.37 5.41
CA VAL A 215 -11.81 -0.57 4.53
C VAL A 215 -12.68 0.51 3.86
N PHE A 216 -12.14 1.72 3.78
CA PHE A 216 -12.72 2.88 3.11
C PHE A 216 -11.72 3.43 2.10
N SER A 217 -12.25 3.83 0.95
CA SER A 217 -11.54 4.74 0.06
C SER A 217 -12.00 6.16 0.34
N LEU A 218 -11.08 7.11 0.30
CA LEU A 218 -11.37 8.56 0.42
C LEU A 218 -11.17 9.25 -0.92
N ASP A 219 -11.78 8.69 -1.98
CA ASP A 219 -11.63 9.16 -3.37
C ASP A 219 -12.09 10.61 -3.57
N ASP A 220 -12.92 11.14 -2.67
CA ASP A 220 -13.37 12.53 -2.66
C ASP A 220 -12.33 13.52 -2.11
N ILE A 221 -11.23 13.02 -1.50
CA ILE A 221 -10.13 13.82 -0.96
C ILE A 221 -8.89 13.56 -1.82
N THR A 222 -8.81 14.25 -2.96
CA THR A 222 -7.74 14.06 -3.96
C THR A 222 -6.47 14.87 -3.69
N THR A 223 -6.51 15.79 -2.74
CA THR A 223 -5.37 16.64 -2.38
C THR A 223 -5.06 16.52 -0.89
N LYS A 224 -3.84 16.89 -0.50
CA LYS A 224 -3.43 16.88 0.91
C LYS A 224 -4.31 17.82 1.74
N HIS A 225 -4.84 17.29 2.83
CA HIS A 225 -5.58 18.00 3.87
C HIS A 225 -4.96 17.70 5.24
N HIS A 226 -5.37 18.46 6.25
CA HIS A 226 -5.02 18.19 7.64
C HIS A 226 -6.26 17.86 8.46
N VAL A 227 -6.27 16.68 9.08
CA VAL A 227 -7.21 16.34 10.15
C VAL A 227 -6.84 17.14 11.39
N ILE A 228 -7.85 17.78 11.98
CA ILE A 228 -7.73 18.71 13.11
C ILE A 228 -8.66 18.38 14.28
N LYS A 229 -9.55 17.38 14.11
CA LYS A 229 -10.35 16.71 15.15
C LYS A 229 -10.46 15.21 14.84
N PRO A 230 -10.37 14.32 15.86
CA PRO A 230 -11.42 14.26 16.90
C PRO A 230 -11.15 15.05 18.19
N PHE A 231 -9.90 15.26 18.59
CA PHE A 231 -9.53 16.19 19.67
C PHE A 231 -8.93 17.48 19.09
N ASN A 232 -8.82 18.56 19.86
CA ASN A 232 -8.39 19.86 19.33
C ASN A 232 -6.87 19.88 19.06
N PHE A 233 -6.45 19.66 17.81
CA PHE A 233 -5.03 19.77 17.41
C PHE A 233 -4.53 21.23 17.55
N PRO A 234 -3.27 21.47 17.99
CA PRO A 234 -2.67 22.80 18.04
C PRO A 234 -2.73 23.53 16.69
N PRO A 235 -2.97 24.86 16.65
CA PRO A 235 -3.22 25.59 15.39
C PRO A 235 -2.12 25.49 14.32
N ASN A 236 -0.88 25.20 14.72
CA ASN A 236 0.27 25.02 13.84
C ASN A 236 0.50 23.57 13.39
N VAL A 237 -0.32 22.61 13.82
CA VAL A 237 -0.11 21.17 13.58
C VAL A 237 -1.39 20.50 13.09
N GLY A 238 -1.29 19.65 12.06
CA GLY A 238 -2.39 18.84 11.56
C GLY A 238 -1.95 17.43 11.16
N LEU A 239 -2.82 16.44 11.32
CA LEU A 239 -2.53 15.07 10.89
C LEU A 239 -2.80 14.95 9.37
N PRO A 240 -1.81 14.61 8.54
CA PRO A 240 -1.97 14.59 7.09
C PRO A 240 -2.99 13.55 6.61
N LEU A 241 -3.77 13.93 5.60
CA LEU A 241 -4.83 13.14 4.95
C LEU A 241 -4.77 13.38 3.43
N GLY A 242 -4.89 12.34 2.61
CA GLY A 242 -4.94 12.49 1.15
C GLY A 242 -3.60 12.87 0.49
N GLU A 243 -2.46 12.41 1.04
CA GLU A 243 -1.13 12.73 0.49
C GLU A 243 -0.82 12.04 -0.84
N ASN A 244 -1.47 10.90 -1.19
CA ASN A 244 -1.27 10.15 -2.43
C ASN A 244 -2.62 9.72 -3.04
N GLU A 245 -2.86 10.07 -4.30
CA GLU A 245 -4.12 9.80 -5.03
C GLU A 245 -4.39 8.29 -5.31
N ASN A 246 -3.48 7.35 -4.99
CA ASN A 246 -3.60 5.94 -5.44
C ASN A 246 -3.13 4.83 -4.46
N GLU A 247 -2.80 5.10 -3.19
CA GLU A 247 -2.08 4.08 -2.37
C GLU A 247 -2.58 3.78 -0.96
N TYR A 248 -3.42 4.64 -0.37
CA TYR A 248 -3.84 4.43 1.02
C TYR A 248 -5.31 4.08 1.11
N ALA A 249 -5.60 2.83 1.49
CA ALA A 249 -6.90 2.42 1.98
C ALA A 249 -6.98 2.74 3.48
N TYR A 250 -8.06 3.39 3.91
CA TYR A 250 -8.27 3.74 5.31
C TYR A 250 -9.04 2.62 5.99
N ILE A 251 -8.51 2.08 7.09
CA ILE A 251 -9.15 0.98 7.81
C ILE A 251 -9.68 1.52 9.14
N ILE A 252 -10.96 1.29 9.41
CA ILE A 252 -11.46 1.36 10.78
C ILE A 252 -11.50 -0.06 11.35
N GLU A 253 -10.98 -0.21 12.56
CA GLU A 253 -11.11 -1.43 13.34
C GLU A 253 -11.96 -1.13 14.57
N ILE A 254 -13.03 -1.90 14.77
CA ILE A 254 -13.91 -1.78 15.93
C ILE A 254 -13.81 -3.05 16.77
N HIS A 255 -13.44 -2.88 18.04
CA HIS A 255 -13.43 -3.93 19.06
C HIS A 255 -14.81 -4.01 19.74
N TYR A 256 -15.55 -5.08 19.45
CA TYR A 256 -16.82 -5.40 20.09
C TYR A 256 -16.62 -6.38 21.26
N ASN A 257 -17.03 -5.97 22.46
CA ASN A 257 -17.17 -6.83 23.63
C ASN A 257 -18.65 -7.16 23.85
N ASN A 258 -19.05 -8.40 23.58
CA ASN A 258 -20.42 -8.92 23.73
C ASN A 258 -20.47 -9.99 24.82
N PRO A 259 -20.33 -9.63 26.11
CA PRO A 259 -20.22 -10.59 27.21
C PRO A 259 -21.47 -11.46 27.39
N GLY A 260 -22.64 -10.96 27.00
CA GLY A 260 -23.91 -11.68 27.05
C GLY A 260 -24.17 -12.57 25.83
N ALA A 261 -23.25 -12.62 24.85
CA ALA A 261 -23.42 -13.32 23.57
C ALA A 261 -24.77 -13.00 22.89
N VAL A 262 -25.21 -11.74 23.01
CA VAL A 262 -26.52 -11.29 22.53
C VAL A 262 -26.56 -11.44 21.01
N ALA A 263 -27.57 -12.14 20.49
CA ALA A 263 -27.76 -12.37 19.07
C ALA A 263 -28.59 -11.26 18.41
N GLY A 264 -28.40 -11.07 17.10
CA GLY A 264 -29.19 -10.12 16.30
C GLY A 264 -28.84 -8.64 16.53
N LEU A 265 -27.71 -8.36 17.17
CA LEU A 265 -27.19 -7.00 17.29
C LEU A 265 -26.72 -6.50 15.92
N VAL A 266 -27.28 -5.38 15.48
CA VAL A 266 -26.87 -4.67 14.26
C VAL A 266 -26.27 -3.34 14.69
N ASP A 267 -25.02 -3.11 14.31
CA ASP A 267 -24.26 -1.91 14.65
C ASP A 267 -23.96 -1.07 13.41
N SER A 268 -23.85 0.24 13.59
CA SER A 268 -23.36 1.16 12.57
C SER A 268 -22.43 2.23 13.15
N SER A 269 -21.63 1.82 14.13
CA SER A 269 -20.69 2.71 14.83
C SER A 269 -19.47 3.01 13.97
N GLY A 270 -18.74 4.06 14.34
CA GLY A 270 -17.52 4.48 13.67
C GLY A 270 -16.97 5.79 14.21
N MET A 271 -16.12 6.45 13.41
CA MET A 271 -15.45 7.69 13.79
C MET A 271 -15.78 8.83 12.83
N LYS A 272 -15.96 10.03 13.39
CA LYS A 272 -16.07 11.28 12.65
C LYS A 272 -14.77 12.07 12.83
N PHE A 273 -14.20 12.53 11.73
CA PHE A 273 -13.06 13.46 11.77
C PHE A 273 -13.41 14.78 11.11
N THR A 274 -12.77 15.85 11.58
CA THR A 274 -12.83 17.18 10.97
C THR A 274 -11.49 17.49 10.34
N TYR A 275 -11.49 17.95 9.09
CA TYR A 275 -10.30 18.23 8.31
C TYR A 275 -10.39 19.58 7.59
N THR A 276 -9.26 20.17 7.24
CA THR A 276 -9.13 21.48 6.58
C THR A 276 -8.19 21.35 5.38
N SER A 277 -8.48 22.12 4.33
CA SER A 277 -7.60 22.26 3.16
C SER A 277 -6.48 23.28 3.42
N HIS A 278 -6.64 24.13 4.42
CA HIS A 278 -5.62 25.06 4.88
C HIS A 278 -4.56 24.34 5.71
N LEU A 279 -3.48 23.89 5.04
CA LEU A 279 -2.38 23.18 5.67
C LEU A 279 -1.73 24.01 6.77
N ARG A 280 -1.60 23.39 7.95
CA ARG A 280 -0.89 23.95 9.09
C ARG A 280 0.63 23.78 8.91
N GLN A 281 1.40 24.47 9.72
CA GLN A 281 2.86 24.55 9.59
C GLN A 281 3.57 23.19 9.66
N HIS A 282 3.05 22.25 10.44
CA HIS A 282 3.69 20.95 10.66
C HIS A 282 2.71 19.79 10.47
N ASP A 283 3.20 18.71 9.87
CA ASP A 283 2.51 17.41 9.88
C ASP A 283 2.69 16.73 11.24
N ALA A 284 1.59 16.24 11.81
CA ALA A 284 1.61 15.41 13.00
C ALA A 284 1.99 13.96 12.68
N GLY A 285 2.77 13.34 13.56
CA GLY A 285 2.90 11.90 13.69
C GLY A 285 2.21 11.39 14.95
N ILE A 286 1.91 10.10 14.96
CA ILE A 286 1.49 9.35 16.15
C ILE A 286 2.52 8.25 16.35
N LEU A 287 3.15 8.22 17.52
CA LEU A 287 4.12 7.21 17.90
C LEU A 287 3.52 6.33 18.98
N THR A 288 3.31 5.05 18.66
CA THR A 288 2.92 4.05 19.65
C THR A 288 4.15 3.56 20.39
N VAL A 289 4.19 3.75 21.71
CA VAL A 289 5.25 3.25 22.60
C VAL A 289 4.63 2.27 23.58
N GLY A 290 5.22 1.09 23.76
CA GLY A 290 4.73 0.14 24.74
C GLY A 290 5.30 -1.26 24.59
N MET A 291 4.57 -2.23 25.13
CA MET A 291 4.89 -3.65 24.98
C MET A 291 4.14 -4.30 23.82
N TYR A 292 4.74 -5.33 23.23
CA TYR A 292 4.06 -6.12 22.21
C TYR A 292 2.99 -7.01 22.84
N GLU A 293 1.79 -6.99 22.24
CA GLU A 293 0.64 -7.78 22.65
C GLU A 293 0.84 -9.27 22.29
N ASN A 294 1.42 -10.05 23.20
CA ASN A 294 1.53 -11.50 23.05
C ASN A 294 1.54 -12.24 24.40
N LYS A 295 1.63 -13.57 24.37
CA LYS A 295 1.68 -14.44 25.56
C LYS A 295 2.90 -14.22 26.47
N GLN A 296 3.85 -13.34 26.11
CA GLN A 296 4.99 -12.98 26.96
C GLN A 296 4.60 -11.89 27.97
N GLN A 297 3.45 -11.25 27.86
CA GLN A 297 3.01 -10.33 28.89
C GLN A 297 2.13 -11.09 29.89
N ILE A 298 2.69 -11.39 31.07
CA ILE A 298 2.02 -12.26 32.04
C ILE A 298 1.85 -11.50 33.37
N ILE A 299 0.58 -11.39 33.78
CA ILE A 299 0.16 -10.82 35.06
C ILE A 299 -0.27 -11.99 35.95
N PRO A 300 0.50 -12.35 36.98
CA PRO A 300 0.08 -13.42 37.86
C PRO A 300 -1.06 -12.98 38.79
N PRO A 301 -1.87 -13.92 39.30
CA PRO A 301 -2.93 -13.60 40.25
C PRO A 301 -2.36 -13.18 41.62
N HIS A 302 -3.21 -12.57 42.46
CA HIS A 302 -2.92 -12.20 43.86
C HIS A 302 -1.87 -11.10 44.10
N TYR A 303 -1.61 -10.25 43.10
CA TYR A 303 -0.89 -8.99 43.30
C TYR A 303 -1.86 -7.84 43.60
N SER A 304 -1.49 -7.00 44.57
CA SER A 304 -2.14 -5.70 44.80
C SER A 304 -1.57 -4.59 43.90
N ASP A 305 -0.30 -4.71 43.53
CA ASP A 305 0.43 -3.82 42.61
C ASP A 305 1.47 -4.68 41.87
N PHE A 306 1.36 -4.76 40.54
CA PHE A 306 2.32 -5.48 39.68
C PHE A 306 2.74 -4.57 38.54
N LYS A 307 4.05 -4.37 38.42
CA LYS A 307 4.63 -3.39 37.49
C LYS A 307 5.32 -4.09 36.33
N ILE A 308 5.07 -3.58 35.14
CA ILE A 308 5.73 -4.03 33.92
C ILE A 308 6.40 -2.83 33.25
N GLN A 309 7.69 -2.87 32.96
CA GLN A 309 8.36 -1.75 32.29
C GLN A 309 8.71 -2.07 30.85
N SER A 310 8.46 -1.13 29.93
CA SER A 310 9.02 -1.11 28.58
C SER A 310 9.86 0.15 28.38
N VAL A 311 10.89 0.07 27.54
CA VAL A 311 11.81 1.16 27.19
C VAL A 311 12.00 1.19 25.67
N CYS A 312 11.43 2.15 24.94
CA CYS A 312 11.90 2.46 23.60
C CYS A 312 13.39 2.82 23.66
N THR A 313 14.26 2.03 23.01
CA THR A 313 15.70 2.26 23.01
C THR A 313 16.08 3.50 22.21
N GLU A 314 17.18 4.15 22.59
CA GLU A 314 17.73 5.31 21.89
C GLU A 314 17.87 5.07 20.37
N GLU A 315 18.19 3.84 19.97
CA GLU A 315 18.38 3.44 18.58
C GLU A 315 17.22 3.84 17.66
N CYS A 316 15.96 3.59 18.05
CA CYS A 316 14.81 3.88 17.19
C CYS A 316 14.64 5.39 16.97
N ILE A 317 14.70 6.18 18.05
CA ILE A 317 14.48 7.62 18.00
C ILE A 317 15.67 8.32 17.35
N SER A 318 16.90 7.93 17.69
CA SER A 318 18.11 8.46 17.08
C SER A 318 18.14 8.19 15.59
N LYS A 319 17.72 7.00 15.14
CA LYS A 319 17.58 6.70 13.71
C LYS A 319 16.48 7.55 13.06
N ALA A 320 15.31 7.68 13.67
CA ALA A 320 14.21 8.48 13.11
C ALA A 320 14.59 9.96 12.94
N LEU A 321 15.25 10.53 13.94
CA LEU A 321 15.77 11.90 13.91
C LEU A 321 16.87 12.07 12.85
N THR A 322 17.81 11.10 12.77
CA THR A 322 18.90 11.15 11.79
C THR A 322 18.40 11.02 10.36
N ASP A 323 17.51 10.06 10.08
CA ASP A 323 16.92 9.84 8.76
C ASP A 323 16.09 11.06 8.29
N ALA A 324 15.47 11.77 9.23
CA ALA A 324 14.70 12.98 8.97
C ALA A 324 15.54 14.28 9.00
N SER A 325 16.84 14.22 9.29
CA SER A 325 17.70 15.39 9.51
C SER A 325 17.15 16.38 10.55
N LEU A 326 16.58 15.86 11.64
CA LEU A 326 16.00 16.63 12.74
C LEU A 326 16.86 16.53 14.00
N ASP A 327 16.98 17.63 14.76
CA ASP A 327 17.59 17.63 16.08
C ASP A 327 16.62 17.17 17.19
N GLU A 328 15.33 17.48 17.02
CA GLU A 328 14.28 17.17 17.98
C GLU A 328 12.90 17.03 17.34
N ILE A 329 12.01 16.32 18.03
CA ILE A 329 10.56 16.37 17.81
C ILE A 329 9.87 16.99 19.03
N LYS A 330 8.69 17.58 18.83
CA LYS A 330 7.86 18.18 19.87
C LYS A 330 6.63 17.34 20.11
N LEU A 331 6.48 16.87 21.34
CA LEU A 331 5.30 16.12 21.79
C LEU A 331 4.24 17.13 22.25
N PHE A 332 2.99 16.93 21.83
CA PHE A 332 1.90 17.86 22.16
C PHE A 332 0.65 17.19 22.75
N ALA A 333 0.50 15.88 22.59
CA ALA A 333 -0.57 15.12 23.22
C ALA A 333 -0.16 13.66 23.49
N VAL A 334 -0.92 12.99 24.35
CA VAL A 334 -0.76 11.57 24.66
C VAL A 334 -2.12 10.90 24.85
N TRP A 335 -2.25 9.66 24.42
CA TRP A 335 -3.35 8.78 24.83
C TRP A 335 -2.76 7.51 25.46
N GLN A 336 -3.16 7.24 26.69
CA GLN A 336 -2.67 6.12 27.50
C GLN A 336 -3.72 5.01 27.51
N HIS A 337 -3.28 3.78 27.26
CA HIS A 337 -4.15 2.61 27.12
C HIS A 337 -3.58 1.42 27.89
N ALA A 338 -4.46 0.78 28.64
CA ALA A 338 -4.27 -0.47 29.39
C ALA A 338 -5.63 -1.18 29.54
N HIS A 339 -5.63 -2.49 29.78
CA HIS A 339 -6.84 -3.32 29.93
C HIS A 339 -7.41 -3.30 31.37
N LEU A 340 -8.41 -4.15 31.65
CA LEU A 340 -9.20 -4.22 32.90
C LEU A 340 -8.39 -4.21 34.21
N LEU A 341 -7.13 -4.70 34.19
CA LEU A 341 -6.25 -4.76 35.35
C LEU A 341 -5.38 -3.51 35.55
N GLY A 342 -5.33 -2.59 34.58
CA GLY A 342 -4.58 -1.35 34.69
C GLY A 342 -5.08 -0.50 35.87
N ARG A 343 -4.15 0.00 36.69
CA ARG A 343 -4.42 0.87 37.84
C ARG A 343 -3.57 2.13 37.86
N GLY A 344 -2.40 2.09 37.22
CA GLY A 344 -1.59 3.24 36.90
C GLY A 344 -0.96 3.09 35.52
N ILE A 345 -0.50 4.19 34.94
CA ILE A 345 0.34 4.20 33.74
C ILE A 345 1.22 5.45 33.72
N THR A 346 2.53 5.26 33.50
CA THR A 346 3.47 6.38 33.38
C THR A 346 4.32 6.27 32.13
N THR A 347 4.42 7.37 31.38
CA THR A 347 5.30 7.55 30.22
C THR A 347 6.46 8.46 30.60
N ARG A 348 7.70 7.99 30.47
CA ARG A 348 8.93 8.70 30.86
C ARG A 348 9.87 8.90 29.67
N HIS A 349 10.79 9.85 29.81
CA HIS A 349 11.86 10.10 28.85
C HIS A 349 13.21 9.81 29.50
N LEU A 350 14.00 8.95 28.86
CA LEU A 350 15.37 8.67 29.24
C LEU A 350 16.34 9.36 28.28
N ARG A 351 17.31 10.08 28.82
CA ARG A 351 18.40 10.70 28.05
C ARG A 351 19.73 10.31 28.66
N ASN A 352 20.56 9.58 27.90
CA ASN A 352 21.84 9.05 28.38
C ASN A 352 21.69 8.25 29.69
N ASP A 353 20.70 7.35 29.75
CA ASP A 353 20.34 6.55 30.94
C ASP A 353 19.91 7.36 32.18
N VAL A 354 19.66 8.67 32.03
CA VAL A 354 19.07 9.52 33.08
C VAL A 354 17.59 9.72 32.81
N GLU A 355 16.76 9.40 33.80
CA GLU A 355 15.33 9.66 33.79
C GLU A 355 15.05 11.16 33.94
N LEU A 356 14.24 11.71 33.04
CA LEU A 356 13.69 13.06 33.13
C LEU A 356 12.28 13.01 33.71
N GLU A 357 11.72 14.19 34.03
CA GLU A 357 10.33 14.34 34.46
C GLU A 357 9.35 13.55 33.57
N PRO A 358 8.33 12.88 34.16
CA PRO A 358 7.34 12.13 33.40
C PRO A 358 6.72 12.96 32.28
N ILE A 359 6.61 12.37 31.09
CA ILE A 359 5.89 12.94 29.96
C ILE A 359 4.39 12.96 30.26
N ALA A 360 3.91 11.86 30.84
CA ALA A 360 2.51 11.66 31.21
C ALA A 360 2.42 10.64 32.35
N GLU A 361 1.57 10.90 33.33
CA GLU A 361 1.39 10.04 34.50
C GLU A 361 -0.09 10.02 34.87
N ASP A 362 -0.60 8.84 35.20
CA ASP A 362 -1.92 8.65 35.78
C ASP A 362 -1.86 7.51 36.79
N GLU A 363 -1.63 7.84 38.06
CA GLU A 363 -1.58 6.86 39.15
C GLU A 363 -2.97 6.32 39.53
N HIS A 364 -4.04 6.93 39.01
CA HIS A 364 -5.42 6.58 39.30
C HIS A 364 -6.16 6.04 38.06
N TYR A 365 -5.41 5.56 37.06
CA TYR A 365 -5.92 5.10 35.78
C TYR A 365 -7.17 4.22 35.91
N ASP A 366 -8.13 4.46 35.03
CA ASP A 366 -9.39 3.72 34.98
C ASP A 366 -9.59 3.16 33.57
N PHE A 367 -9.72 1.84 33.47
CA PHE A 367 -9.99 1.17 32.20
C PHE A 367 -11.24 1.73 31.50
N ASP A 368 -12.26 2.09 32.28
CA ASP A 368 -13.53 2.59 31.77
C ASP A 368 -13.47 4.09 31.36
N TYR A 369 -12.34 4.77 31.60
CA TYR A 369 -12.11 6.16 31.21
C TYR A 369 -10.71 6.39 30.63
N GLN A 370 -10.66 6.53 29.30
CA GLN A 370 -9.43 6.78 28.56
C GLN A 370 -9.64 7.94 27.60
N GLU A 371 -8.75 8.93 27.62
CA GLU A 371 -8.85 10.11 26.76
C GLU A 371 -7.49 10.53 26.20
N THR A 372 -7.51 11.28 25.09
CA THR A 372 -6.33 11.98 24.58
C THR A 372 -6.13 13.28 25.35
N ARG A 373 -4.97 13.45 25.97
CA ARG A 373 -4.60 14.60 26.80
C ARG A 373 -3.62 15.50 26.06
N LEU A 374 -3.93 16.79 25.99
CA LEU A 374 -2.99 17.81 25.51
C LEU A 374 -1.99 18.16 26.62
N PHE A 375 -0.71 18.27 26.28
CA PHE A 375 0.28 18.74 27.24
C PHE A 375 0.09 20.23 27.52
N ARG A 376 0.26 20.62 28.80
CA ARG A 376 0.22 22.04 29.22
C ARG A 376 1.26 22.86 28.47
N LYS A 377 2.45 22.27 28.28
CA LYS A 377 3.57 22.78 27.49
C LYS A 377 4.11 21.66 26.61
N GLU A 378 4.44 21.99 25.37
CA GLU A 378 5.08 21.04 24.45
C GLU A 378 6.43 20.55 25.01
N ILE A 379 6.69 19.26 24.82
CA ILE A 379 7.88 18.60 25.34
C ILE A 379 8.82 18.33 24.17
N ALA A 380 10.05 18.87 24.23
CA ALA A 380 11.07 18.63 23.22
C ALA A 380 11.77 17.29 23.49
N MET A 381 11.65 16.37 22.54
CA MET A 381 12.32 15.08 22.56
C MET A 381 13.52 15.08 21.63
N ARG A 382 14.68 14.70 22.17
CA ARG A 382 15.97 14.61 21.48
C ARG A 382 16.44 13.16 21.49
N LYS A 383 17.61 12.87 20.91
CA LYS A 383 18.27 11.55 20.99
C LYS A 383 18.16 10.98 22.42
N GLY A 384 17.55 9.80 22.55
CA GLY A 384 17.11 9.21 23.81
C GLY A 384 15.95 8.23 23.61
N GLY A 385 15.46 7.63 24.69
CA GLY A 385 14.43 6.59 24.68
C GLY A 385 13.16 6.99 25.44
N PHE A 386 12.03 6.37 25.12
CA PHE A 386 10.81 6.43 25.96
C PHE A 386 10.80 5.26 26.94
N SER A 387 10.10 5.37 28.07
CA SER A 387 9.74 4.19 28.86
C SER A 387 8.27 4.24 29.29
N THR A 388 7.59 3.11 29.30
CA THR A 388 6.27 2.94 29.93
C THR A 388 6.39 2.00 31.12
N VAL A 389 5.68 2.28 32.22
CA VAL A 389 5.50 1.33 33.32
C VAL A 389 4.00 0.98 33.38
N ASP A 390 3.69 -0.30 33.64
CA ASP A 390 2.40 -0.98 33.93
C ASP A 390 1.82 -1.94 32.84
N GLU A 391 1.01 -2.93 33.25
CA GLU A 391 -0.36 -3.20 32.75
C GLU A 391 -0.77 -3.23 31.25
N MET A 392 -0.15 -3.92 30.30
CA MET A 392 -0.51 -3.85 28.85
C MET A 392 -0.46 -2.39 28.37
N CYS A 393 0.64 -1.71 28.69
CA CYS A 393 0.73 -0.27 28.50
C CYS A 393 1.14 0.13 27.09
N PHE A 394 0.22 0.81 26.41
CA PHE A 394 0.53 1.66 25.27
C PHE A 394 0.39 3.12 25.63
N SER A 395 1.35 3.91 25.17
CA SER A 395 1.26 5.36 25.08
C SER A 395 1.30 5.76 23.62
N PHE A 396 0.20 6.29 23.11
CA PHE A 396 0.12 6.90 21.79
C PHE A 396 0.51 8.37 21.91
N VAL A 397 1.75 8.67 21.56
CA VAL A 397 2.32 10.01 21.69
C VAL A 397 2.14 10.76 20.38
N TYR A 398 1.47 11.91 20.43
CA TYR A 398 1.28 12.79 19.28
C TYR A 398 2.41 13.81 19.22
N TYR A 399 3.07 13.91 18.08
CA TYR A 399 4.29 14.71 17.92
C TYR A 399 4.38 15.40 16.55
N TYR A 400 5.29 16.37 16.45
CA TYR A 400 5.68 16.99 15.19
C TYR A 400 7.13 17.52 15.25
N PRO A 401 7.87 17.68 14.13
CA PRO A 401 7.50 17.24 12.78
C PRO A 401 7.39 15.72 12.66
N ARG A 402 6.46 15.24 11.84
CA ARG A 402 6.24 13.80 11.58
C ARG A 402 7.53 13.13 11.08
N THR A 403 7.81 11.92 11.59
CA THR A 403 8.86 11.03 11.07
C THR A 403 8.24 9.73 10.55
N PRO A 404 8.98 8.89 9.79
CA PRO A 404 8.50 7.58 9.36
C PRO A 404 8.29 6.58 10.51
N LEU A 405 8.84 6.84 11.70
CA LEU A 405 8.66 5.98 12.86
C LEU A 405 7.24 6.17 13.42
N PHE A 406 6.46 5.09 13.45
CA PHE A 406 5.09 5.13 14.00
C PHE A 406 4.88 4.20 15.19
N MET A 407 5.74 3.22 15.40
CA MET A 407 5.61 2.32 16.54
C MET A 407 6.96 1.82 17.02
N THR A 408 7.13 1.80 18.32
CA THR A 408 8.28 1.23 19.03
C THR A 408 7.75 0.34 20.13
N ILE A 409 7.92 -0.96 19.97
CA ILE A 409 7.41 -1.96 20.91
C ILE A 409 8.53 -2.84 21.41
N GLN A 410 8.37 -3.32 22.64
CA GLN A 410 9.30 -4.25 23.25
C GLN A 410 8.66 -5.58 23.62
N SER A 411 9.49 -6.62 23.75
CA SER A 411 9.06 -7.87 24.36
C SER A 411 10.08 -8.40 25.36
N LEU A 412 9.55 -8.94 26.45
CA LEU A 412 10.32 -9.56 27.54
C LEU A 412 10.91 -10.89 27.07
N LEU A 413 12.18 -11.13 27.39
CA LEU A 413 12.85 -12.38 27.07
C LEU A 413 12.80 -13.42 28.21
N TYR A 414 12.45 -13.02 29.44
CA TYR A 414 12.40 -13.87 30.65
C TYR A 414 13.67 -14.70 30.90
N ASP A 415 14.83 -14.15 30.54
CA ASP A 415 16.15 -14.78 30.67
C ASP A 415 16.61 -14.97 32.12
N THR A 416 15.92 -14.33 33.07
CA THR A 416 16.12 -14.45 34.52
C THR A 416 15.36 -15.62 35.17
N ILE A 417 14.35 -16.19 34.49
CA ILE A 417 13.54 -17.30 35.01
C ILE A 417 14.24 -18.64 34.72
N PRO A 418 14.49 -19.51 35.73
CA PRO A 418 15.16 -20.80 35.54
C PRO A 418 14.36 -21.74 34.62
N ARG A 419 15.01 -22.29 33.58
CA ARG A 419 14.41 -23.25 32.63
C ARG A 419 15.18 -24.56 32.59
N ASN A 420 14.48 -25.64 32.24
CA ASN A 420 15.03 -26.99 32.14
C ASN A 420 15.69 -27.28 30.77
N THR A 421 15.72 -26.32 29.84
CA THR A 421 16.21 -26.51 28.46
C THR A 421 17.11 -25.34 27.99
N SER A 422 18.20 -25.68 27.30
CA SER A 422 19.24 -24.76 26.81
C SER A 422 18.97 -24.28 25.37
N LEU A 423 17.86 -23.59 25.12
CA LEU A 423 17.52 -23.06 23.79
C LEU A 423 17.65 -21.54 23.75
N LEU A 424 18.82 -21.07 23.33
CA LEU A 424 19.24 -19.67 23.20
C LEU A 424 18.64 -18.92 21.98
N SER A 425 17.51 -19.33 21.41
CA SER A 425 16.93 -18.57 20.28
C SER A 425 15.42 -18.73 20.14
N TYR A 426 14.66 -17.95 20.91
CA TYR A 426 13.25 -17.74 20.60
C TYR A 426 13.13 -16.94 19.31
N THR A 427 12.64 -17.59 18.26
CA THR A 427 12.15 -16.90 17.06
C THR A 427 10.63 -16.78 17.16
N TRP A 428 10.14 -15.59 16.85
CA TRP A 428 8.76 -15.10 16.98
C TRP A 428 7.69 -15.86 16.18
N LYS A 429 8.06 -16.99 15.58
CA LYS A 429 7.21 -17.79 14.70
C LYS A 429 6.77 -19.11 15.33
N ASP A 430 7.19 -19.40 16.57
CA ASP A 430 6.93 -20.69 17.21
C ASP A 430 5.99 -20.54 18.43
N GLU A 431 4.67 -20.66 18.20
CA GLU A 431 3.64 -20.62 19.25
C GLU A 431 3.88 -21.68 20.34
N SER A 432 4.48 -22.82 20.01
CA SER A 432 4.70 -23.93 20.94
C SER A 432 5.64 -23.56 22.10
N SER A 433 6.58 -22.66 21.84
CA SER A 433 7.58 -22.20 22.81
C SER A 433 7.03 -21.19 23.82
N LEU A 434 5.98 -20.43 23.45
CA LEU A 434 5.28 -19.50 24.33
C LEU A 434 4.32 -20.24 25.27
N ASP A 435 3.71 -21.32 24.81
CA ASP A 435 2.87 -22.17 25.65
C ASP A 435 3.67 -22.84 26.77
N GLU A 436 4.94 -23.20 26.52
CA GLU A 436 5.82 -23.75 27.56
C GLU A 436 6.09 -22.74 28.69
N LEU A 437 6.28 -21.46 28.35
CA LEU A 437 6.43 -20.38 29.34
C LEU A 437 5.14 -20.19 30.14
N VAL A 438 3.98 -20.12 29.47
CA VAL A 438 2.68 -19.99 30.15
C VAL A 438 2.45 -21.17 31.10
N ASN A 439 2.65 -22.40 30.62
CA ASN A 439 2.50 -23.61 31.44
C ASN A 439 3.45 -23.61 32.66
N LEU A 440 4.69 -23.13 32.50
CA LEU A 440 5.64 -23.01 33.61
C LEU A 440 5.13 -22.03 34.67
N VAL A 441 4.69 -20.84 34.25
CA VAL A 441 4.18 -19.80 35.15
C VAL A 441 2.89 -20.26 35.85
N GLU A 442 2.06 -21.06 35.18
CA GLU A 442 0.89 -21.70 35.78
C GLU A 442 1.23 -22.72 36.87
N THR A 443 2.45 -23.27 36.91
CA THR A 443 2.88 -24.18 37.99
C THR A 443 3.27 -23.49 39.30
N TYR A 444 3.44 -22.17 39.30
CA TYR A 444 3.91 -21.44 40.48
C TYR A 444 2.81 -21.33 41.53
N ASP A 445 3.18 -21.46 42.81
CA ASP A 445 2.27 -21.17 43.92
C ASP A 445 2.17 -19.66 44.15
N TRP A 446 1.18 -19.03 43.54
CA TRP A 446 0.93 -17.60 43.65
C TRP A 446 0.42 -17.16 45.02
N THR A 447 0.12 -18.09 45.93
CA THR A 447 -0.23 -17.74 47.31
C THR A 447 1.01 -17.42 48.16
N ASP A 448 2.20 -17.83 47.73
CA ASP A 448 3.48 -17.56 48.40
C ASP A 448 4.05 -16.17 48.04
N ASP A 449 4.15 -15.29 49.04
CA ASP A 449 4.69 -13.93 48.91
C ASP A 449 6.13 -13.90 48.37
N SER A 450 6.94 -14.93 48.67
CA SER A 450 8.33 -15.02 48.20
C SER A 450 8.41 -15.35 46.71
N VAL A 451 7.51 -16.19 46.22
CA VAL A 451 7.35 -16.51 44.79
C VAL A 451 6.90 -15.26 44.03
N ARG A 452 5.90 -14.54 44.57
CA ARG A 452 5.44 -13.27 44.00
C ARG A 452 6.57 -12.23 43.93
N SER A 453 7.19 -11.93 45.07
CA SER A 453 8.25 -10.93 45.13
C SER A 453 9.41 -11.24 44.19
N LYS A 454 9.78 -12.53 44.07
CA LYS A 454 10.82 -12.97 43.14
C LYS A 454 10.39 -12.80 41.68
N PHE A 455 9.19 -13.21 41.31
CA PHE A 455 8.71 -13.09 39.93
C PHE A 455 8.64 -11.63 39.46
N GLN A 456 8.17 -10.71 40.31
CA GLN A 456 8.20 -9.27 40.02
C GLN A 456 9.62 -8.76 39.74
N GLN A 457 10.62 -9.20 40.53
CA GLN A 457 12.02 -8.85 40.30
C GLN A 457 12.58 -9.48 39.02
N ASP A 458 12.26 -10.74 38.76
CA ASP A 458 12.68 -11.44 37.55
C ASP A 458 12.13 -10.75 36.29
N VAL A 459 10.88 -10.27 36.33
CA VAL A 459 10.25 -9.48 35.23
C VAL A 459 10.92 -8.12 35.06
N LEU A 460 11.16 -7.37 36.14
CA LEU A 460 11.82 -6.06 36.07
C LEU A 460 13.28 -6.14 35.61
N ASN A 461 13.97 -7.24 35.93
CA ASN A 461 15.37 -7.47 35.55
C ASN A 461 15.53 -8.21 34.21
N SER A 462 14.44 -8.64 33.57
CA SER A 462 14.51 -9.37 32.31
C SER A 462 15.01 -8.47 31.18
N THR A 463 15.78 -9.05 30.26
CA THR A 463 16.23 -8.33 29.06
C THR A 463 15.02 -8.04 28.16
N MET A 464 14.95 -6.79 27.67
CA MET A 464 13.94 -6.34 26.73
C MET A 464 14.50 -6.23 25.31
N ARG A 465 13.72 -6.69 24.32
CA ARG A 465 14.08 -6.57 22.91
C ARG A 465 13.19 -5.54 22.21
N SER A 466 13.79 -4.44 21.77
CA SER A 466 13.11 -3.41 20.98
C SER A 466 12.87 -3.83 19.53
N ARG A 467 11.74 -3.38 18.98
CA ARG A 467 11.45 -3.37 17.55
C ARG A 467 10.90 -2.01 17.15
N CYS A 468 11.53 -1.41 16.14
CA CYS A 468 11.07 -0.17 15.52
C CYS A 468 10.25 -0.51 14.28
N TYR A 469 9.04 0.02 14.20
CA TYR A 469 8.13 -0.12 13.07
C TYR A 469 8.07 1.23 12.35
N TRP A 470 8.47 1.16 11.09
CA TRP A 470 8.53 2.28 10.19
C TRP A 470 7.33 2.18 9.26
N LEU A 471 6.63 3.28 9.04
CA LEU A 471 5.67 3.35 7.95
C LEU A 471 6.45 2.91 6.72
N HIS A 472 5.85 2.05 5.87
CA HIS A 472 6.39 1.79 4.54
C HIS A 472 6.80 3.14 3.99
N LYS A 473 8.12 3.27 3.73
CA LYS A 473 8.81 4.56 3.53
C LYS A 473 7.79 5.55 2.99
N PRO A 474 7.38 6.61 3.73
CA PRO A 474 6.77 7.72 3.03
C PRO A 474 7.77 8.00 1.93
N TYR A 475 7.25 7.94 0.70
CA TYR A 475 7.98 8.05 -0.54
C TYR A 475 9.22 8.89 -0.31
N GLN A 476 10.40 8.37 -0.70
CA GLN A 476 11.43 9.29 -1.19
C GLN A 476 10.66 10.24 -2.09
N LEU A 477 10.54 11.53 -1.71
CA LEU A 477 9.93 12.54 -2.54
C LEU A 477 10.45 12.28 -3.94
N ALA A 478 9.59 11.75 -4.81
CA ALA A 478 10.03 11.41 -6.16
C ALA A 478 10.61 12.72 -6.70
N PRO A 479 11.86 12.71 -7.19
CA PRO A 479 12.49 13.94 -7.62
C PRO A 479 11.59 14.62 -8.64
N VAL A 480 11.33 15.90 -8.44
CA VAL A 480 10.50 16.67 -9.38
C VAL A 480 11.45 17.17 -10.47
N PRO A 481 11.24 16.78 -11.75
CA PRO A 481 12.10 17.25 -12.82
C PRO A 481 11.92 18.75 -13.05
N SER A 482 12.97 19.41 -13.57
CA SER A 482 13.01 20.85 -13.83
C SER A 482 11.95 21.33 -14.83
N GLU A 483 11.44 20.41 -15.65
CA GLU A 483 10.41 20.64 -16.65
C GLU A 483 9.62 19.34 -16.91
N HIS A 484 8.64 19.43 -17.81
CA HIS A 484 7.86 18.25 -18.21
C HIS A 484 8.68 17.34 -19.13
N PHE A 485 8.97 16.12 -18.67
CA PHE A 485 9.51 15.04 -19.48
C PHE A 485 8.41 14.02 -19.82
N LEU A 486 8.52 13.40 -20.99
CA LEU A 486 7.53 12.43 -21.46
C LEU A 486 7.77 11.03 -20.87
N LEU A 487 9.03 10.72 -20.59
CA LEU A 487 9.48 9.39 -20.22
C LEU A 487 10.32 9.47 -18.94
N HIS A 488 10.19 8.46 -18.09
CA HIS A 488 10.83 8.37 -16.78
C HIS A 488 11.12 6.92 -16.44
N GLU A 489 12.30 6.65 -15.91
CA GLU A 489 12.67 5.36 -15.36
C GLU A 489 13.44 5.49 -14.04
N ILE A 490 13.32 4.46 -13.21
CA ILE A 490 14.17 4.25 -12.03
C ILE A 490 15.19 3.16 -12.38
N LEU A 491 16.47 3.50 -12.35
CA LEU A 491 17.53 2.61 -12.81
C LEU A 491 18.00 1.64 -11.72
N ASP A 492 18.04 2.07 -10.45
CA ASP A 492 18.42 1.20 -9.35
C ASP A 492 17.22 0.69 -8.54
N HIS A 493 17.32 -0.54 -8.02
CA HIS A 493 16.25 -1.18 -7.27
C HIS A 493 15.91 -0.51 -5.92
N LEU A 494 16.71 0.47 -5.48
CA LEU A 494 16.53 1.20 -4.23
C LEU A 494 15.83 2.56 -4.40
N GLY A 495 15.56 2.99 -5.64
CA GLY A 495 14.93 4.30 -5.90
C GLY A 495 15.87 5.49 -5.66
N ASN A 496 17.18 5.31 -5.81
CA ASN A 496 18.17 6.37 -5.69
C ASN A 496 18.55 6.99 -7.02
N TYR A 497 18.30 6.33 -8.17
CA TYR A 497 18.68 6.83 -9.48
C TYR A 497 17.46 6.96 -10.38
N HIS A 498 17.03 8.20 -10.61
CA HIS A 498 15.92 8.53 -11.51
C HIS A 498 16.48 9.14 -12.80
N VAL A 499 15.97 8.70 -13.95
CA VAL A 499 16.28 9.29 -15.25
C VAL A 499 14.99 9.70 -15.95
N TYR A 500 14.93 10.95 -16.37
CA TYR A 500 13.84 11.54 -17.14
C TYR A 500 14.37 11.89 -18.52
N TRP A 501 13.59 11.66 -19.57
CA TRP A 501 14.04 12.05 -20.90
C TRP A 501 12.91 12.44 -21.86
N LYS A 502 13.31 13.23 -22.85
CA LYS A 502 12.50 13.66 -23.99
C LYS A 502 13.41 13.72 -25.20
N PHE A 503 12.86 13.56 -26.39
CA PHE A 503 13.64 13.57 -27.62
C PHE A 503 12.89 14.29 -28.74
N ASN A 504 13.63 14.67 -29.77
CA ASN A 504 13.11 15.15 -31.04
C ASN A 504 13.74 14.33 -32.18
N GLN A 505 13.66 14.81 -33.43
CA GLN A 505 14.19 14.09 -34.59
C GLN A 505 15.73 13.96 -34.61
N THR A 506 16.44 14.73 -33.80
CA THR A 506 17.90 14.89 -33.86
C THR A 506 18.61 14.78 -32.53
N HIS A 507 17.95 15.14 -31.42
CA HIS A 507 18.53 15.18 -30.08
C HIS A 507 17.66 14.42 -29.07
N ILE A 508 18.32 13.91 -28.03
CA ILE A 508 17.71 13.47 -26.78
C ILE A 508 18.20 14.36 -25.64
N THR A 509 17.31 14.68 -24.70
CA THR A 509 17.64 15.42 -23.48
C THR A 509 17.32 14.54 -22.29
N PHE A 510 18.29 14.36 -21.42
CA PHE A 510 18.17 13.65 -20.15
C PHE A 510 18.21 14.63 -18.99
N GLU A 511 17.49 14.26 -17.93
CA GLU A 511 17.67 14.81 -16.60
C GLU A 511 17.74 13.67 -15.61
N VAL A 512 18.86 13.56 -14.89
CA VAL A 512 19.08 12.53 -13.88
C VAL A 512 19.05 13.16 -12.49
N HIS A 513 18.35 12.50 -11.58
CA HIS A 513 18.32 12.85 -10.17
C HIS A 513 18.84 11.65 -9.40
N VAL A 514 19.96 11.83 -8.71
CA VAL A 514 20.65 10.72 -8.05
C VAL A 514 20.89 11.04 -6.59
N LYS A 515 20.50 10.13 -5.70
CA LYS A 515 20.64 10.27 -4.24
C LYS A 515 22.10 10.07 -3.81
N THR A 516 22.93 11.02 -4.19
CA THR A 516 24.35 11.12 -3.88
C THR A 516 24.76 12.59 -3.78
N ARG A 517 25.92 12.85 -3.18
CA ARG A 517 26.60 14.15 -3.17
C ARG A 517 27.93 14.12 -3.93
N GLY A 518 28.15 13.05 -4.67
CA GLY A 518 29.35 12.83 -5.46
C GLY A 518 29.01 12.66 -6.93
N TYR A 519 29.81 11.86 -7.64
CA TYR A 519 29.58 11.68 -9.07
C TYR A 519 28.42 10.74 -9.42
N VAL A 520 27.92 11.00 -10.62
CA VAL A 520 26.90 10.28 -11.35
C VAL A 520 27.46 9.89 -12.71
N GLY A 521 27.27 8.64 -13.11
CA GLY A 521 27.62 8.14 -14.44
C GLY A 521 26.40 7.51 -15.12
N LEU A 522 26.22 7.82 -16.40
CA LEU A 522 25.19 7.26 -17.28
C LEU A 522 25.86 6.86 -18.60
N GLY A 523 25.46 5.77 -19.22
CA GLY A 523 25.98 5.41 -20.54
C GLY A 523 25.12 4.42 -21.30
N PHE A 524 25.48 4.18 -22.55
CA PHE A 524 24.85 3.20 -23.43
C PHE A 524 25.80 2.02 -23.67
N SER A 525 25.26 0.82 -23.51
CA SER A 525 26.00 -0.42 -23.67
C SER A 525 25.31 -1.33 -24.68
N PRO A 526 26.03 -1.90 -25.67
CA PRO A 526 25.46 -2.87 -26.59
C PRO A 526 25.12 -4.21 -25.89
N ASN A 527 25.78 -4.52 -24.77
CA ASN A 527 25.67 -5.82 -24.10
C ASN A 527 25.24 -5.72 -22.61
N GLY A 528 24.87 -4.53 -22.14
CA GLY A 528 24.48 -4.26 -20.75
C GLY A 528 25.63 -4.36 -19.73
N LYS A 529 26.89 -4.55 -20.19
CA LYS A 529 28.09 -4.53 -19.35
C LYS A 529 28.80 -3.20 -19.49
N MET A 530 29.76 -2.96 -18.61
CA MET A 530 30.57 -1.73 -18.62
C MET A 530 31.39 -1.53 -19.90
N TYR A 531 31.82 -2.61 -20.55
CA TYR A 531 32.68 -2.57 -21.73
C TYR A 531 32.13 -3.43 -22.88
N PRO A 532 32.12 -2.92 -24.12
CA PRO A 532 32.32 -1.51 -24.52
C PRO A 532 31.10 -0.65 -24.21
N SER A 533 31.26 0.65 -23.95
CA SER A 533 30.16 1.58 -23.67
C SER A 533 30.57 3.04 -23.90
N ASP A 534 29.61 3.82 -24.36
CA ASP A 534 29.61 5.29 -24.48
C ASP A 534 29.03 5.85 -23.17
N VAL A 535 29.79 6.65 -22.43
CA VAL A 535 29.52 6.98 -21.02
C VAL A 535 29.80 8.43 -20.72
N VAL A 536 28.85 9.08 -20.06
CA VAL A 536 29.03 10.40 -19.50
C VAL A 536 29.14 10.34 -17.98
N VAL A 537 30.04 11.16 -17.43
CA VAL A 537 30.24 11.28 -15.97
C VAL A 537 30.18 12.75 -15.58
N GLY A 538 29.45 13.04 -14.49
CA GLY A 538 29.40 14.38 -13.92
C GLY A 538 29.17 14.41 -12.42
N TRP A 539 29.53 15.53 -11.81
CA TRP A 539 29.38 15.82 -10.38
C TRP A 539 29.28 17.33 -10.16
N VAL A 540 29.01 17.76 -8.93
CA VAL A 540 28.88 19.18 -8.60
C VAL A 540 29.74 19.48 -7.39
N LYS A 541 30.79 20.27 -7.58
CA LYS A 541 31.75 20.61 -6.53
C LYS A 541 31.72 22.10 -6.25
N ASP A 542 31.50 22.47 -4.98
CA ASP A 542 31.39 23.86 -4.54
C ASP A 542 30.36 24.68 -5.36
N GLY A 543 29.26 24.02 -5.78
CA GLY A 543 28.22 24.61 -6.62
C GLY A 543 28.57 24.75 -8.10
N VAL A 544 29.72 24.23 -8.54
CA VAL A 544 30.17 24.23 -9.93
C VAL A 544 30.00 22.82 -10.51
N PRO A 545 29.21 22.64 -11.58
CA PRO A 545 29.07 21.34 -12.21
C PRO A 545 30.29 21.00 -13.06
N HIS A 546 30.74 19.75 -12.95
CA HIS A 546 31.76 19.11 -13.77
C HIS A 546 31.09 18.01 -14.59
N PHE A 547 31.39 17.96 -15.88
CA PHE A 547 30.76 17.02 -16.80
C PHE A 547 31.69 16.74 -17.96
N SER A 548 31.86 15.48 -18.32
CA SER A 548 32.70 15.07 -19.45
C SER A 548 32.21 13.76 -20.03
N ASP A 549 32.46 13.62 -21.32
CA ASP A 549 32.16 12.46 -22.15
C ASP A 549 33.36 11.51 -22.19
N TYR A 550 33.08 10.21 -22.13
CA TYR A 550 34.04 9.12 -21.98
C TYR A 550 33.57 7.90 -22.78
N HIS A 551 34.51 7.04 -23.14
CA HIS A 551 34.22 5.68 -23.60
C HIS A 551 34.99 4.66 -22.77
N THR A 552 34.48 3.43 -22.73
CA THR A 552 35.16 2.33 -22.04
C THR A 552 35.98 1.50 -23.02
N VAL A 553 37.23 1.21 -22.63
CA VAL A 553 38.14 0.31 -23.38
C VAL A 553 38.38 -1.03 -22.68
N SER A 554 37.92 -1.15 -21.42
CA SER A 554 38.05 -2.34 -20.58
C SER A 554 37.17 -2.20 -19.31
N HIS A 555 37.25 -3.16 -18.39
CA HIS A 555 36.54 -3.12 -17.09
C HIS A 555 37.30 -2.26 -16.03
N PHE A 556 37.91 -1.18 -16.47
CA PHE A 556 38.61 -0.18 -15.64
C PHE A 556 37.99 1.20 -15.87
N GLN A 557 38.57 2.23 -15.24
CA GLN A 557 38.08 3.60 -15.39
C GLN A 557 37.91 3.99 -16.88
N PRO A 558 36.77 4.62 -17.26
CA PRO A 558 36.55 5.12 -18.61
C PRO A 558 37.65 6.11 -19.04
N VAL A 559 37.94 6.12 -20.34
CA VAL A 559 38.89 7.05 -20.96
C VAL A 559 38.11 8.24 -21.50
N LYS A 560 38.58 9.45 -21.20
CA LYS A 560 37.92 10.67 -21.68
C LYS A 560 37.94 10.71 -23.20
N ASP A 561 36.78 11.00 -23.80
CA ASP A 561 36.66 10.99 -25.25
C ASP A 561 37.32 12.23 -25.89
N VAL A 562 37.84 12.06 -27.10
CA VAL A 562 38.47 13.11 -27.90
C VAL A 562 37.40 14.02 -28.49
N SER A 563 36.29 13.45 -28.97
CA SER A 563 35.06 14.19 -29.20
C SER A 563 34.32 14.39 -27.88
N GLN A 564 33.46 15.39 -27.78
CA GLN A 564 32.61 15.56 -26.61
C GLN A 564 31.19 15.79 -27.13
N ASP A 565 30.44 14.70 -27.23
CA ASP A 565 29.16 14.68 -27.93
C ASP A 565 27.96 14.91 -27.01
N TRP A 566 28.23 14.90 -25.70
CA TRP A 566 27.27 15.20 -24.65
C TRP A 566 27.44 16.64 -24.17
N THR A 567 26.36 17.41 -24.17
CA THR A 567 26.35 18.81 -23.74
C THR A 567 25.60 18.96 -22.42
N LEU A 568 26.29 19.43 -21.38
CA LEU A 568 25.67 19.78 -20.10
C LEU A 568 24.80 21.04 -20.26
N LEU A 569 23.55 20.95 -19.84
CA LEU A 569 22.60 22.07 -19.82
C LEU A 569 22.46 22.67 -18.40
N HIS A 570 22.48 21.83 -17.37
CA HIS A 570 22.35 22.25 -15.98
C HIS A 570 22.94 21.19 -15.03
N GLY A 571 23.51 21.62 -13.91
CA GLY A 571 23.93 20.72 -12.85
C GLY A 571 23.86 21.41 -11.49
N GLU A 572 23.25 20.76 -10.50
CA GLU A 572 23.11 21.27 -9.14
C GLU A 572 23.09 20.13 -8.10
N GLU A 573 23.22 20.50 -6.83
CA GLU A 573 22.93 19.63 -5.71
C GLU A 573 21.72 20.17 -4.93
N ASN A 574 20.62 19.41 -4.89
CA ASN A 574 19.40 19.82 -4.19
C ASN A 574 19.07 18.88 -3.01
N ASN A 575 17.88 18.97 -2.42
CA ASN A 575 17.51 18.13 -1.27
C ASN A 575 17.47 16.63 -1.57
N PHE A 576 17.29 16.23 -2.85
CA PHE A 576 17.33 14.83 -3.27
C PHE A 576 18.78 14.32 -3.41
N GLY A 577 19.64 15.10 -4.06
CA GLY A 577 21.05 14.78 -4.31
C GLY A 577 21.61 15.54 -5.52
N THR A 578 22.54 14.93 -6.25
CA THR A 578 23.09 15.44 -7.51
C THR A 578 22.05 15.37 -8.62
N VAL A 579 21.82 16.50 -9.29
CA VAL A 579 20.95 16.62 -10.47
C VAL A 579 21.78 17.08 -11.64
N LEU A 580 21.71 16.36 -12.75
CA LEU A 580 22.38 16.72 -14.01
C LEU A 580 21.37 16.67 -15.15
N LYS A 581 21.39 17.70 -15.99
CA LYS A 581 20.60 17.79 -17.21
C LYS A 581 21.52 18.01 -18.38
N PHE A 582 21.39 17.19 -19.39
CA PHE A 582 22.28 17.18 -20.55
C PHE A 582 21.56 16.71 -21.80
N GLU A 583 22.11 17.06 -22.96
CA GLU A 583 21.61 16.63 -24.26
C GLU A 583 22.70 16.01 -25.12
N ARG A 584 22.28 15.17 -26.05
CA ARG A 584 23.15 14.47 -27.00
C ARG A 584 22.44 14.33 -28.35
N LEU A 585 23.18 14.35 -29.44
CA LEU A 585 22.66 13.96 -30.75
C LEU A 585 22.27 12.47 -30.74
N LEU A 586 21.25 12.11 -31.52
CA LEU A 586 20.89 10.70 -31.71
C LEU A 586 21.98 9.93 -32.47
N SER A 587 22.76 10.62 -33.30
CA SER A 587 23.93 10.09 -33.99
C SER A 587 25.01 11.15 -34.08
N THR A 588 26.23 10.80 -33.69
CA THR A 588 27.34 11.74 -33.44
C THR A 588 28.46 11.64 -34.48
N CYS A 589 28.44 10.60 -35.31
CA CYS A 589 29.50 10.25 -36.27
C CYS A 589 30.87 9.96 -35.62
N ASP A 590 30.95 9.88 -34.29
CA ASP A 590 32.09 9.34 -33.56
C ASP A 590 32.02 7.80 -33.55
N GLU A 591 33.15 7.13 -33.76
CA GLU A 591 33.26 5.66 -33.79
C GLU A 591 33.24 5.04 -32.38
N ASN A 592 33.54 5.82 -31.33
CA ASN A 592 33.48 5.37 -29.93
C ASN A 592 32.07 5.46 -29.34
N ASP A 593 31.16 6.13 -30.06
CA ASP A 593 29.82 6.45 -29.62
C ASP A 593 28.77 5.42 -30.04
N THR A 594 27.76 5.24 -29.19
CA THR A 594 26.61 4.38 -29.53
C THR A 594 25.48 5.23 -30.11
N ASN A 595 25.12 5.00 -31.38
CA ASN A 595 23.94 5.65 -31.97
C ASN A 595 22.66 5.29 -31.19
N ILE A 596 21.81 6.28 -30.94
CA ILE A 596 20.50 6.10 -30.31
C ILE A 596 19.48 5.80 -31.41
N VAL A 597 18.94 4.58 -31.36
CA VAL A 597 18.02 4.03 -32.38
C VAL A 597 16.65 3.73 -31.77
N ASP A 598 15.68 3.34 -32.62
CA ASP A 598 14.31 2.98 -32.21
C ASP A 598 14.19 1.53 -31.70
N ASP A 599 15.32 0.93 -31.33
CA ASP A 599 15.48 -0.43 -30.82
C ASP A 599 15.62 -0.43 -29.29
N THR A 600 15.60 -1.62 -28.69
CA THR A 600 15.94 -1.78 -27.27
C THR A 600 17.37 -1.32 -27.02
N MET A 601 17.53 -0.31 -26.15
CA MET A 601 18.84 0.19 -25.72
C MET A 601 19.10 -0.15 -24.26
N ARG A 602 20.36 -0.41 -23.90
CA ARG A 602 20.74 -0.73 -22.52
C ARG A 602 21.46 0.47 -21.91
N ILE A 603 20.80 1.12 -20.97
CA ILE A 603 21.42 2.15 -20.14
C ILE A 603 22.25 1.45 -19.07
N ILE A 604 23.51 1.83 -18.92
CA ILE A 604 24.31 1.53 -17.74
C ILE A 604 24.37 2.76 -16.86
N PHE A 605 24.41 2.54 -15.54
CA PHE A 605 24.49 3.63 -14.58
C PHE A 605 25.50 3.31 -13.48
N SER A 606 26.05 4.36 -12.88
CA SER A 606 26.84 4.27 -11.66
C SER A 606 26.76 5.55 -10.85
N TYR A 607 27.04 5.47 -9.55
CA TYR A 607 27.17 6.65 -8.70
C TYR A 607 28.04 6.40 -7.48
N HIS A 608 28.59 7.47 -6.92
CA HIS A 608 29.44 7.42 -5.73
C HIS A 608 29.19 8.63 -4.82
N PRO A 609 29.28 8.50 -3.49
CA PRO A 609 29.07 9.59 -2.54
C PRO A 609 30.15 10.68 -2.60
N ASP A 610 31.35 10.34 -3.07
CA ASP A 610 32.47 11.27 -3.16
C ASP A 610 32.66 11.77 -4.59
N ASP A 611 33.02 13.05 -4.71
CA ASP A 611 33.46 13.66 -5.96
C ASP A 611 34.82 13.12 -6.43
N PRO A 612 35.01 12.92 -7.74
CA PRO A 612 36.31 12.71 -8.36
C PRO A 612 37.28 13.87 -8.06
N THR A 613 38.57 13.57 -7.92
CA THR A 613 39.59 14.63 -7.74
C THR A 613 39.85 15.39 -9.02
N ASP A 614 39.75 14.70 -10.16
CA ASP A 614 39.85 15.20 -11.52
C ASP A 614 39.24 14.19 -12.50
N ASP A 615 39.17 14.55 -13.78
CA ASP A 615 38.59 13.74 -14.85
C ASP A 615 39.24 12.36 -15.04
N ASN A 616 40.45 12.14 -14.50
CA ASN A 616 41.24 10.93 -14.65
C ASN A 616 41.33 10.10 -13.35
N HIS A 617 40.63 10.48 -12.29
CA HIS A 617 40.66 9.75 -11.02
C HIS A 617 39.26 9.62 -10.43
N MET A 618 38.51 8.63 -10.93
CA MET A 618 37.16 8.32 -10.46
C MET A 618 37.21 7.25 -9.36
N PRO A 619 36.63 7.50 -8.18
CA PRO A 619 36.45 6.47 -7.15
C PRO A 619 35.66 5.29 -7.69
N TRP A 620 35.96 4.08 -7.23
CA TRP A 620 35.18 2.91 -7.61
C TRP A 620 33.78 2.97 -6.97
N HIS A 621 32.72 3.07 -7.79
CA HIS A 621 31.32 3.13 -7.35
C HIS A 621 30.89 2.01 -6.39
N GLY A 622 31.59 0.87 -6.35
CA GLY A 622 31.21 -0.28 -5.54
C GLY A 622 30.30 -1.25 -6.27
N ALA A 623 30.01 -2.41 -5.66
CA ALA A 623 29.19 -3.44 -6.30
C ALA A 623 27.69 -3.08 -6.37
N THR A 624 27.20 -2.22 -5.47
CA THR A 624 25.76 -1.95 -5.26
C THR A 624 25.25 -0.67 -5.91
N ARG A 625 26.14 0.25 -6.34
CA ARG A 625 25.80 1.55 -6.94
C ARG A 625 26.09 1.58 -8.44
N ARG A 626 25.79 0.47 -9.10
CA ARG A 626 25.91 0.31 -10.56
C ARG A 626 24.89 -0.69 -11.06
N GLY A 627 24.59 -0.65 -12.34
CA GLY A 627 23.72 -1.63 -12.98
C GLY A 627 23.47 -1.30 -14.45
N ALA A 628 22.57 -2.08 -15.05
CA ALA A 628 22.09 -1.86 -16.40
C ALA A 628 20.57 -2.02 -16.43
N LYS A 629 19.91 -1.32 -17.35
CA LYS A 629 18.49 -1.43 -17.61
C LYS A 629 18.20 -1.28 -19.10
N SER A 630 17.42 -2.19 -19.65
CA SER A 630 16.94 -2.14 -21.04
C SER A 630 15.72 -1.21 -21.12
N VAL A 631 15.69 -0.32 -22.13
CA VAL A 631 14.66 0.70 -22.34
C VAL A 631 14.51 1.02 -23.83
N LEU A 632 13.35 1.57 -24.21
CA LEU A 632 13.14 2.19 -25.53
C LEU A 632 13.23 3.71 -25.41
N LEU A 633 14.41 4.26 -25.68
CA LEU A 633 14.66 5.70 -25.57
C LEU A 633 13.78 6.54 -26.50
N LEU A 634 13.46 6.02 -27.68
CA LEU A 634 12.67 6.73 -28.69
C LEU A 634 11.20 6.26 -28.73
N SER A 635 10.74 5.58 -27.68
CA SER A 635 9.33 5.21 -27.53
C SER A 635 8.45 6.45 -27.47
N THR A 636 7.30 6.40 -28.14
CA THR A 636 6.33 7.49 -28.09
C THR A 636 5.26 7.29 -27.02
N SER A 637 5.48 6.41 -26.02
CA SER A 637 4.49 6.07 -24.99
C SER A 637 3.69 7.30 -24.53
N LYS A 638 2.43 7.37 -24.98
CA LYS A 638 1.56 8.52 -24.72
C LYS A 638 0.73 8.21 -23.50
N GLN A 639 1.09 8.81 -22.37
CA GLN A 639 0.18 8.87 -21.24
C GLN A 639 -0.97 9.80 -21.60
N TYR A 640 -2.15 9.22 -21.83
CA TYR A 640 -3.37 9.99 -22.04
C TYR A 640 -4.08 10.21 -20.71
N LYS A 641 -4.61 11.41 -20.52
CA LYS A 641 -5.50 11.69 -19.39
C LYS A 641 -6.70 10.74 -19.44
N LEU A 642 -6.91 10.02 -18.34
CA LEU A 642 -8.02 9.09 -18.22
C LEU A 642 -9.35 9.87 -18.10
N PRO A 643 -10.43 9.42 -18.76
CA PRO A 643 -11.78 9.96 -18.55
C PRO A 643 -12.22 9.89 -17.08
N ASN A 644 -13.03 10.85 -16.64
CA ASN A 644 -13.52 10.90 -15.25
C ASN A 644 -14.40 9.70 -14.85
N ASP A 645 -14.98 8.98 -15.81
CA ASP A 645 -15.80 7.79 -15.56
C ASP A 645 -14.99 6.48 -15.63
N SER A 646 -13.67 6.57 -15.69
CA SER A 646 -12.80 5.39 -15.74
C SER A 646 -12.92 4.56 -14.47
N GLN A 647 -13.03 3.25 -14.63
CA GLN A 647 -13.06 2.24 -13.56
C GLN A 647 -11.93 1.24 -13.77
N THR A 648 -11.56 0.52 -12.71
CA THR A 648 -10.50 -0.50 -12.76
C THR A 648 -11.02 -1.89 -12.37
N LYS A 649 -10.48 -2.93 -13.02
CA LYS A 649 -10.74 -4.34 -12.68
C LYS A 649 -9.45 -5.14 -12.74
N ASP A 650 -9.18 -5.88 -11.66
CA ASP A 650 -7.99 -6.72 -11.53
C ASP A 650 -8.30 -8.17 -11.88
N LEU A 651 -7.54 -8.72 -12.81
CA LEU A 651 -7.53 -10.12 -13.20
C LEU A 651 -6.24 -10.73 -12.63
N VAL A 652 -6.27 -11.30 -11.44
CA VAL A 652 -5.08 -11.74 -10.68
C VAL A 652 -5.14 -13.20 -10.26
N HIS A 653 -4.01 -13.83 -9.96
CA HIS A 653 -4.05 -15.03 -9.15
C HIS A 653 -4.41 -14.68 -7.71
N HIS A 654 -4.95 -15.66 -6.96
CA HIS A 654 -5.24 -15.47 -5.55
C HIS A 654 -4.53 -16.56 -4.78
N GLN A 655 -3.44 -16.18 -4.11
CA GLN A 655 -2.62 -17.07 -3.27
C GLN A 655 -2.21 -18.35 -4.02
N PHE A 656 -1.77 -18.22 -5.28
CA PHE A 656 -1.31 -19.35 -6.06
C PHE A 656 0.07 -19.80 -5.59
N HIS A 657 0.19 -21.07 -5.23
CA HIS A 657 1.48 -21.67 -4.88
C HIS A 657 2.25 -22.00 -6.15
N ILE A 658 3.29 -21.22 -6.46
CA ILE A 658 4.15 -21.49 -7.62
C ILE A 658 4.85 -22.83 -7.40
N PRO A 659 4.70 -23.82 -8.31
CA PRO A 659 5.40 -25.08 -8.20
C PRO A 659 6.92 -24.90 -8.22
N SER A 660 7.64 -25.80 -7.55
CA SER A 660 9.11 -25.93 -7.69
C SER A 660 9.49 -26.59 -9.02
N LYS A 661 8.87 -26.14 -10.12
CA LYS A 661 9.18 -26.49 -11.51
C LYS A 661 9.82 -25.25 -12.15
N ARG A 662 10.77 -25.47 -13.07
CA ARG A 662 11.44 -24.36 -13.78
C ARG A 662 10.46 -23.47 -14.54
N THR A 663 9.45 -24.05 -15.18
CA THR A 663 8.46 -23.35 -16.00
C THR A 663 7.08 -23.83 -15.56
N THR A 664 6.17 -22.89 -15.28
CA THR A 664 4.76 -23.19 -15.01
C THR A 664 3.88 -22.18 -15.73
N TYR A 665 2.94 -22.66 -16.53
CA TYR A 665 1.89 -21.86 -17.15
C TYR A 665 0.60 -22.07 -16.38
N GLN A 666 0.23 -21.07 -15.59
CA GLN A 666 -0.90 -21.16 -14.71
C GLN A 666 -2.03 -20.25 -15.19
N CYS A 667 -3.22 -20.82 -15.33
CA CYS A 667 -4.40 -20.14 -15.79
C CYS A 667 -5.40 -19.93 -14.66
N ARG A 668 -6.14 -18.82 -14.74
CA ARG A 668 -7.32 -18.54 -13.92
C ARG A 668 -8.45 -17.92 -14.74
N VAL A 669 -9.66 -18.39 -14.50
CA VAL A 669 -10.86 -17.91 -15.19
C VAL A 669 -11.55 -16.82 -14.39
N TYR A 670 -11.81 -15.70 -15.07
CA TYR A 670 -12.55 -14.56 -14.61
C TYR A 670 -13.88 -14.43 -15.33
N SER A 671 -14.85 -13.82 -14.65
CA SER A 671 -16.09 -13.36 -15.25
C SER A 671 -16.20 -11.85 -15.09
N LEU A 672 -16.55 -11.17 -16.17
CA LEU A 672 -16.87 -9.73 -16.20
C LEU A 672 -18.39 -9.50 -16.36
N GLU A 673 -19.21 -10.37 -15.78
CA GLU A 673 -20.68 -10.28 -15.82
C GLU A 673 -21.25 -9.03 -15.14
N ASP A 674 -20.50 -8.41 -14.24
CA ASP A 674 -20.82 -7.11 -13.64
C ASP A 674 -20.85 -5.97 -14.68
N ILE A 675 -20.19 -6.15 -15.82
CA ILE A 675 -20.17 -5.20 -16.94
C ILE A 675 -21.28 -5.58 -17.93
N THR A 676 -22.49 -5.09 -17.65
CA THR A 676 -23.73 -5.45 -18.37
C THR A 676 -23.93 -4.74 -19.71
N THR A 677 -23.14 -3.71 -19.99
CA THR A 677 -23.17 -2.96 -21.25
C THR A 677 -21.77 -2.84 -21.82
N LYS A 678 -21.65 -2.58 -23.12
CA LYS A 678 -20.34 -2.45 -23.77
C LYS A 678 -19.53 -1.32 -23.13
N HIS A 679 -18.30 -1.63 -22.75
CA HIS A 679 -17.28 -0.68 -22.30
C HIS A 679 -16.02 -0.83 -23.14
N HIS A 680 -15.13 0.14 -23.04
CA HIS A 680 -13.80 0.08 -23.65
C HIS A 680 -12.74 0.09 -22.56
N THR A 681 -11.90 -0.95 -22.54
CA THR A 681 -10.60 -0.91 -21.84
C THR A 681 -9.70 0.07 -22.59
N ILE A 682 -9.16 1.05 -21.87
CA ILE A 682 -8.39 2.18 -22.39
C ILE A 682 -6.96 2.22 -21.86
N LYS A 683 -6.67 1.44 -20.83
CA LYS A 683 -5.33 1.19 -20.29
C LYS A 683 -5.29 -0.22 -19.67
N PHE A 684 -4.16 -0.92 -19.79
CA PHE A 684 -3.87 -2.08 -18.96
C PHE A 684 -2.46 -2.01 -18.40
N GLU A 685 -2.25 -2.62 -17.24
CA GLU A 685 -0.94 -2.67 -16.57
C GLU A 685 -0.79 -3.94 -15.72
N ALA A 686 0.45 -4.34 -15.46
CA ALA A 686 0.73 -5.45 -14.57
C ALA A 686 0.49 -5.08 -13.11
N VAL A 687 -0.06 -6.01 -12.34
CA VAL A 687 -0.15 -5.99 -10.89
C VAL A 687 0.74 -7.12 -10.40
N ILE A 688 1.99 -6.80 -10.04
CA ILE A 688 2.95 -7.80 -9.57
C ILE A 688 3.01 -7.74 -8.05
N GLN A 689 2.86 -8.89 -7.39
CA GLN A 689 3.05 -8.99 -5.96
C GLN A 689 4.52 -8.66 -5.63
N LYS A 690 4.73 -7.78 -4.66
CA LYS A 690 6.07 -7.35 -4.28
C LYS A 690 7.00 -8.53 -4.01
N ASP A 691 8.24 -8.43 -4.47
CA ASP A 691 9.30 -9.45 -4.39
C ASP A 691 9.04 -10.70 -5.27
N HIS A 692 8.01 -10.68 -6.13
CA HIS A 692 7.70 -11.75 -7.09
C HIS A 692 8.06 -11.39 -8.54
N GLU A 693 8.61 -10.20 -8.77
CA GLU A 693 9.14 -9.73 -10.06
C GLU A 693 10.13 -10.73 -10.70
N PRO A 694 10.99 -11.45 -9.95
CA PRO A 694 11.89 -12.44 -10.54
C PRO A 694 11.20 -13.69 -11.11
N PHE A 695 9.95 -13.96 -10.74
CA PHE A 695 9.24 -15.19 -11.12
C PHE A 695 8.21 -14.98 -12.23
N VAL A 696 7.56 -13.81 -12.29
CA VAL A 696 6.51 -13.52 -13.28
C VAL A 696 7.17 -13.08 -14.59
N HIS A 697 7.19 -13.96 -15.58
CA HIS A 697 7.86 -13.68 -16.85
C HIS A 697 6.95 -13.02 -17.89
N HIS A 698 5.76 -13.57 -18.13
CA HIS A 698 4.73 -12.90 -18.94
C HIS A 698 3.33 -13.30 -18.52
N MET A 699 2.36 -12.48 -18.93
CA MET A 699 0.94 -12.64 -18.66
C MET A 699 0.13 -12.40 -19.93
N ASN A 700 -0.79 -13.31 -20.23
CA ASN A 700 -1.73 -13.19 -21.34
C ASN A 700 -3.15 -13.16 -20.81
N VAL A 701 -4.00 -12.29 -21.36
CA VAL A 701 -5.44 -12.31 -21.12
C VAL A 701 -6.15 -12.75 -22.38
N TYR A 702 -6.88 -13.84 -22.28
CA TYR A 702 -7.72 -14.39 -23.34
C TYR A 702 -9.16 -13.94 -23.15
N LYS A 703 -9.81 -13.60 -24.26
CA LYS A 703 -11.26 -13.32 -24.29
C LYS A 703 -11.99 -14.49 -24.93
N CYS A 704 -12.85 -15.14 -24.15
CA CYS A 704 -13.50 -16.38 -24.55
C CYS A 704 -14.97 -16.18 -24.92
N HIS A 705 -15.45 -16.98 -25.87
CA HIS A 705 -16.84 -17.05 -26.28
C HIS A 705 -17.48 -18.37 -25.77
N ASN A 706 -18.66 -18.31 -25.16
CA ASN A 706 -19.40 -19.47 -24.61
C ASN A 706 -18.60 -20.38 -23.68
N TYR A 707 -17.65 -19.83 -22.93
CA TYR A 707 -16.80 -20.64 -22.06
C TYR A 707 -17.57 -21.24 -20.87
N PRO A 708 -17.44 -22.54 -20.54
CA PRO A 708 -18.32 -23.16 -19.54
C PRO A 708 -18.30 -22.46 -18.17
N ARG A 709 -19.46 -21.98 -17.71
CA ARG A 709 -19.60 -21.26 -16.42
C ARG A 709 -19.06 -22.03 -15.21
N LYS A 710 -19.08 -23.38 -15.27
CA LYS A 710 -18.52 -24.28 -14.24
C LYS A 710 -17.04 -24.00 -13.92
N TYR A 711 -16.31 -23.35 -14.81
CA TYR A 711 -14.89 -23.07 -14.67
C TYR A 711 -14.59 -21.64 -14.15
N ILE A 712 -15.57 -20.76 -14.02
CA ILE A 712 -15.35 -19.41 -13.45
C ILE A 712 -14.72 -19.51 -12.05
N GLY A 713 -13.66 -18.73 -11.81
CA GLY A 713 -12.92 -18.69 -10.55
C GLY A 713 -11.94 -19.85 -10.34
N ARG A 714 -11.87 -20.82 -11.27
CA ARG A 714 -10.93 -21.95 -11.17
C ARG A 714 -9.53 -21.55 -11.59
N ASN A 715 -8.53 -22.16 -10.94
CA ASN A 715 -7.13 -22.14 -11.35
C ASN A 715 -6.77 -23.52 -11.91
N PHE A 716 -5.98 -23.58 -12.99
CA PHE A 716 -5.47 -24.82 -13.57
C PHE A 716 -4.18 -24.60 -14.38
N GLU A 717 -3.39 -25.66 -14.58
CA GLU A 717 -2.22 -25.62 -15.47
C GLU A 717 -2.71 -25.53 -16.93
N CYS A 718 -2.38 -24.44 -17.63
CA CYS A 718 -3.04 -24.03 -18.88
C CYS A 718 -3.05 -25.11 -19.97
N TYR A 719 -1.97 -25.89 -20.05
CA TYR A 719 -1.74 -26.85 -21.13
C TYR A 719 -1.83 -28.32 -20.69
N ALA A 720 -2.26 -28.58 -19.44
CA ALA A 720 -2.39 -29.93 -18.87
C ALA A 720 -3.83 -30.24 -18.43
N VAL A 721 -4.82 -29.78 -19.21
CA VAL A 721 -6.25 -29.90 -18.92
C VAL A 721 -7.05 -30.38 -20.14
N PRO A 722 -8.30 -30.84 -19.97
CA PRO A 722 -9.19 -31.15 -21.09
C PRO A 722 -9.37 -29.94 -22.03
N LEU A 723 -9.62 -30.21 -23.32
CA LEU A 723 -9.76 -29.19 -24.35
C LEU A 723 -10.82 -28.11 -24.03
N ASP A 724 -11.89 -28.44 -23.31
CA ASP A 724 -12.93 -27.48 -22.91
C ASP A 724 -12.51 -26.52 -21.79
N MET A 725 -11.33 -26.73 -21.19
CA MET A 725 -10.72 -25.88 -20.17
C MET A 725 -9.54 -25.05 -20.67
N MET A 726 -8.96 -25.39 -21.82
CA MET A 726 -7.79 -24.67 -22.32
C MET A 726 -8.12 -23.19 -22.61
N PRO A 727 -7.11 -22.28 -22.55
CA PRO A 727 -7.27 -20.90 -22.99
C PRO A 727 -7.98 -20.83 -24.35
N CYS A 728 -9.08 -20.09 -24.37
CA CYS A 728 -9.99 -20.01 -25.51
C CYS A 728 -9.88 -18.66 -26.22
N GLY A 729 -10.15 -18.66 -27.53
CA GLY A 729 -10.18 -17.43 -28.31
C GLY A 729 -8.78 -16.81 -28.50
N ASN A 730 -8.73 -15.47 -28.50
CA ASN A 730 -7.52 -14.71 -28.78
C ASN A 730 -6.97 -14.04 -27.52
N VAL A 731 -5.65 -13.82 -27.49
CA VAL A 731 -5.01 -12.87 -26.58
C VAL A 731 -5.53 -11.48 -26.91
N VAL A 732 -6.03 -10.76 -25.90
CA VAL A 732 -6.55 -9.39 -26.05
C VAL A 732 -5.73 -8.35 -25.30
N ALA A 733 -4.94 -8.79 -24.34
CA ALA A 733 -3.94 -8.00 -23.64
C ALA A 733 -2.79 -8.93 -23.23
N GLY A 734 -1.57 -8.41 -23.30
CA GLY A 734 -0.35 -9.14 -22.96
C GLY A 734 0.63 -8.23 -22.24
N TRP A 735 1.38 -8.80 -21.30
CA TRP A 735 2.45 -8.14 -20.57
C TRP A 735 3.63 -9.09 -20.44
N ALA A 736 4.85 -8.60 -20.51
CA ALA A 736 6.07 -9.34 -20.24
C ALA A 736 7.07 -8.48 -19.46
N VAL A 737 8.11 -9.12 -18.91
CA VAL A 737 9.17 -8.44 -18.14
C VAL A 737 9.63 -7.17 -18.84
N GLY A 738 9.76 -6.09 -18.07
CA GLY A 738 10.20 -4.78 -18.56
C GLY A 738 9.11 -3.91 -19.17
N SER A 739 7.92 -4.44 -19.48
CA SER A 739 6.83 -3.63 -20.05
C SER A 739 6.17 -2.73 -18.98
N GLY A 740 5.96 -1.46 -19.31
CA GLY A 740 5.18 -0.53 -18.50
C GLY A 740 3.67 -0.62 -18.73
N PRO A 741 2.87 0.31 -18.17
CA PRO A 741 1.45 0.45 -18.49
C PRO A 741 1.22 0.76 -19.97
N PHE A 742 0.31 0.04 -20.62
CA PHE A 742 -0.08 0.31 -22.00
C PHE A 742 -1.35 1.16 -22.05
N HIS A 743 -1.29 2.27 -22.78
CA HIS A 743 -2.42 3.17 -23.01
C HIS A 743 -2.90 3.08 -24.46
N PHE A 744 -4.19 2.80 -24.66
CA PHE A 744 -4.77 2.80 -25.99
C PHE A 744 -4.90 4.24 -26.55
N PRO A 745 -4.74 4.46 -27.88
CA PRO A 745 -4.98 5.76 -28.52
C PRO A 745 -6.39 6.32 -28.24
N PRO A 746 -6.60 7.66 -28.17
CA PRO A 746 -7.85 8.24 -27.69
C PRO A 746 -9.10 7.87 -28.51
N ASN A 747 -8.92 7.46 -29.77
CA ASN A 747 -9.98 7.02 -30.68
C ASN A 747 -10.21 5.49 -30.68
N VAL A 748 -9.44 4.71 -29.90
CA VAL A 748 -9.44 3.24 -29.93
C VAL A 748 -9.57 2.67 -28.52
N GLY A 749 -10.41 1.65 -28.33
CA GLY A 749 -10.53 0.93 -27.05
C GLY A 749 -10.76 -0.56 -27.25
N LEU A 750 -10.26 -1.38 -26.33
CA LEU A 750 -10.50 -2.83 -26.35
C LEU A 750 -11.92 -3.11 -25.82
N PRO A 751 -12.82 -3.72 -26.61
CA PRO A 751 -14.21 -3.85 -26.20
C PRO A 751 -14.44 -5.01 -25.22
N ILE A 752 -15.10 -4.70 -24.10
CA ILE A 752 -15.54 -5.63 -23.05
C ILE A 752 -17.06 -5.48 -22.82
N GLY A 753 -17.71 -6.51 -22.27
CA GLY A 753 -19.17 -6.47 -22.02
C GLY A 753 -20.02 -6.39 -23.29
N GLU A 754 -19.55 -6.93 -24.42
CA GLU A 754 -20.21 -6.78 -25.74
C GLU A 754 -21.47 -7.63 -25.90
N ASN A 755 -21.46 -8.85 -25.33
CA ASN A 755 -22.55 -9.79 -25.43
C ASN A 755 -22.55 -10.77 -24.24
N GLU A 756 -23.70 -11.38 -23.97
CA GLU A 756 -23.90 -12.33 -22.86
C GLU A 756 -23.07 -13.62 -22.98
N ASN A 757 -22.43 -13.84 -24.14
CA ASN A 757 -21.63 -15.03 -24.44
C ASN A 757 -20.11 -14.77 -24.30
N GLU A 758 -19.68 -13.52 -24.11
CA GLU A 758 -18.28 -13.09 -23.99
C GLU A 758 -17.97 -12.56 -22.58
N TYR A 759 -18.49 -13.26 -21.55
CA TYR A 759 -18.29 -12.91 -20.14
C TYR A 759 -16.97 -13.42 -19.56
N ALA A 760 -16.41 -14.49 -20.13
CA ALA A 760 -15.28 -15.20 -19.56
C ALA A 760 -13.95 -14.68 -20.11
N TYR A 761 -13.02 -14.40 -19.20
CA TYR A 761 -11.65 -14.00 -19.49
C TYR A 761 -10.72 -14.96 -18.77
N ILE A 762 -9.65 -15.41 -19.43
CA ILE A 762 -8.66 -16.29 -18.81
C ILE A 762 -7.37 -15.50 -18.71
N ILE A 763 -6.84 -15.35 -17.50
CA ILE A 763 -5.46 -14.88 -17.34
C ILE A 763 -4.55 -16.09 -17.26
N GLU A 764 -3.51 -16.08 -18.08
CA GLU A 764 -2.41 -17.03 -18.09
C GLU A 764 -1.16 -16.32 -17.60
N ILE A 765 -0.50 -16.86 -16.59
CA ILE A 765 0.78 -16.35 -16.08
C ILE A 765 1.83 -17.43 -16.31
N HIS A 766 2.89 -17.07 -17.04
CA HIS A 766 4.10 -17.86 -17.16
C HIS A 766 5.05 -17.51 -16.01
N TYR A 767 5.21 -18.44 -15.08
CA TYR A 767 6.22 -18.38 -14.04
C TYR A 767 7.52 -19.06 -14.46
N ASN A 768 8.63 -18.33 -14.36
CA ASN A 768 9.99 -18.84 -14.54
C ASN A 768 10.67 -18.95 -13.16
N ASN A 769 10.86 -20.17 -12.67
CA ASN A 769 11.46 -20.47 -11.37
C ASN A 769 12.73 -21.34 -11.55
N PRO A 770 13.81 -20.78 -12.13
CA PRO A 770 15.01 -21.53 -12.50
C PRO A 770 15.73 -22.14 -11.28
N GLY A 771 15.57 -21.54 -10.09
CA GLY A 771 16.11 -22.05 -8.83
C GLY A 771 15.26 -23.13 -8.17
N ALA A 772 14.11 -23.50 -8.77
CA ALA A 772 13.14 -24.44 -8.20
C ALA A 772 12.79 -24.12 -6.74
N ILE A 773 12.67 -22.83 -6.43
CA ILE A 773 12.39 -22.32 -5.09
C ILE A 773 10.98 -22.79 -4.67
N THR A 774 10.85 -23.24 -3.42
CA THR A 774 9.59 -23.74 -2.85
C THR A 774 8.89 -22.65 -2.02
N ASN A 775 7.62 -22.87 -1.71
CA ASN A 775 6.82 -22.02 -0.81
C ASN A 775 6.64 -20.56 -1.27
N ILE A 776 6.65 -20.31 -2.58
CA ILE A 776 6.30 -19.00 -3.15
C ILE A 776 4.79 -18.97 -3.37
N VAL A 777 4.15 -17.90 -2.89
CA VAL A 777 2.69 -17.71 -2.97
C VAL A 777 2.41 -16.37 -3.65
N ASP A 778 1.94 -16.45 -4.89
CA ASP A 778 1.76 -15.31 -5.78
C ASP A 778 0.28 -14.94 -5.97
N SER A 779 0.04 -13.64 -6.09
CA SER A 779 -1.27 -13.05 -6.39
C SER A 779 -1.14 -11.98 -7.49
N SER A 780 -0.22 -12.18 -8.44
CA SER A 780 0.03 -11.26 -9.54
C SER A 780 -1.00 -11.38 -10.67
N GLY A 781 -1.08 -10.40 -11.56
CA GLY A 781 -1.97 -10.40 -12.71
C GLY A 781 -1.99 -9.10 -13.52
N ILE A 782 -3.10 -8.84 -14.21
CA ILE A 782 -3.29 -7.63 -15.03
C ILE A 782 -4.49 -6.81 -14.53
N ARG A 783 -4.30 -5.50 -14.43
CA ARG A 783 -5.36 -4.51 -14.19
C ARG A 783 -5.82 -3.90 -15.50
N PHE A 784 -7.13 -3.96 -15.75
CA PHE A 784 -7.79 -3.19 -16.81
C PHE A 784 -8.35 -1.90 -16.24
N THR A 785 -8.12 -0.79 -16.95
CA THR A 785 -8.85 0.47 -16.75
C THR A 785 -9.79 0.67 -17.93
N TYR A 786 -11.09 0.82 -17.67
CA TYR A 786 -12.14 0.87 -18.69
C TYR A 786 -13.14 2.01 -18.46
N THR A 787 -13.81 2.44 -19.52
CA THR A 787 -14.78 3.55 -19.52
C THR A 787 -16.07 3.15 -20.23
N SER A 788 -17.17 3.74 -19.82
CA SER A 788 -18.48 3.60 -20.48
C SER A 788 -18.60 4.49 -21.72
N HIS A 789 -17.76 5.53 -21.84
CA HIS A 789 -17.68 6.38 -23.01
C HIS A 789 -16.90 5.69 -24.13
N LEU A 790 -17.65 5.03 -25.01
CA LEU A 790 -17.08 4.31 -26.15
C LEU A 790 -16.26 5.23 -27.05
N ARG A 791 -15.03 4.81 -27.34
CA ARG A 791 -14.17 5.42 -28.34
C ARG A 791 -14.64 5.04 -29.74
N GLN A 792 -14.13 5.75 -30.75
CA GLN A 792 -14.57 5.63 -32.13
C GLN A 792 -14.43 4.21 -32.71
N TYR A 793 -13.35 3.50 -32.35
CA TYR A 793 -13.03 2.18 -32.92
C TYR A 793 -12.79 1.12 -31.84
N ASP A 794 -13.27 -0.08 -32.11
CA ASP A 794 -12.87 -1.28 -31.37
C ASP A 794 -11.46 -1.70 -31.78
N ALA A 795 -10.61 -1.93 -30.78
CA ALA A 795 -9.29 -2.55 -30.97
C ALA A 795 -9.42 -4.06 -31.23
N GLY A 796 -8.59 -4.57 -32.12
CA GLY A 796 -8.24 -5.98 -32.24
C GLY A 796 -6.76 -6.21 -32.00
N LEU A 797 -6.40 -7.47 -31.76
CA LEU A 797 -5.02 -7.94 -31.69
C LEU A 797 -4.87 -9.06 -32.73
N LEU A 798 -3.85 -8.97 -33.57
CA LEU A 798 -3.48 -9.98 -34.57
C LEU A 798 -2.18 -10.64 -34.13
N THR A 799 -2.26 -11.92 -33.79
CA THR A 799 -1.07 -12.72 -33.47
C THR A 799 -0.49 -13.32 -34.74
N VAL A 800 0.74 -12.95 -35.09
CA VAL A 800 1.51 -13.56 -36.18
C VAL A 800 2.68 -14.32 -35.56
N GLY A 801 2.68 -15.65 -35.70
CA GLY A 801 3.59 -16.50 -34.93
C GLY A 801 3.91 -17.86 -35.52
N MET A 802 5.04 -18.41 -35.11
CA MET A 802 5.41 -19.81 -35.39
C MET A 802 4.79 -20.72 -34.33
N ARG A 803 4.27 -21.89 -34.74
CA ARG A 803 3.75 -22.87 -33.79
C ARG A 803 4.86 -23.38 -32.86
N GLU A 804 4.52 -23.53 -31.59
CA GLU A 804 5.42 -23.87 -30.48
C GLU A 804 5.65 -25.39 -30.40
N ASN A 805 6.24 -25.96 -31.45
CA ASN A 805 6.50 -27.40 -31.55
C ASN A 805 7.87 -27.70 -32.19
N ARG A 806 8.20 -28.99 -32.33
CA ARG A 806 9.48 -29.47 -32.89
C ARG A 806 9.69 -29.15 -34.38
N GLN A 807 8.74 -28.54 -35.08
CA GLN A 807 8.94 -28.03 -36.44
C GLN A 807 9.71 -26.70 -36.44
N HIS A 808 9.71 -25.96 -35.34
CA HIS A 808 10.57 -24.80 -35.18
C HIS A 808 11.95 -25.29 -34.71
N ILE A 809 12.93 -25.28 -35.61
CA ILE A 809 14.27 -25.83 -35.36
C ILE A 809 15.29 -24.70 -35.42
N ILE A 810 16.01 -24.50 -34.31
CA ILE A 810 17.18 -23.62 -34.23
C ILE A 810 18.41 -24.49 -33.94
N PRO A 811 19.30 -24.72 -34.92
CA PRO A 811 20.51 -25.50 -34.68
C PRO A 811 21.53 -24.74 -33.82
N PRO A 812 22.48 -25.43 -33.19
CA PRO A 812 23.54 -24.80 -32.39
C PRO A 812 24.57 -24.07 -33.28
N HIS A 813 25.42 -23.25 -32.65
CA HIS A 813 26.60 -22.62 -33.27
C HIS A 813 26.34 -21.53 -34.31
N TYR A 814 25.15 -20.90 -34.30
CA TYR A 814 24.89 -19.70 -35.09
C TYR A 814 25.03 -18.45 -34.23
N ASN A 815 25.79 -17.47 -34.71
CA ASN A 815 25.72 -16.12 -34.14
C ASN A 815 24.38 -15.44 -34.50
N GLU A 816 23.84 -15.79 -35.67
CA GLU A 816 22.56 -15.30 -36.19
C GLU A 816 21.90 -16.40 -37.02
N PHE A 817 20.80 -16.96 -36.51
CA PHE A 817 19.91 -17.86 -37.23
C PHE A 817 18.56 -17.20 -37.44
N LYS A 818 18.08 -17.15 -38.69
CA LYS A 818 16.86 -16.41 -39.06
C LYS A 818 15.72 -17.34 -39.44
N VAL A 819 14.53 -17.01 -38.95
CA VAL A 819 13.28 -17.67 -39.31
C VAL A 819 12.27 -16.62 -39.72
N GLN A 820 11.54 -16.87 -40.82
CA GLN A 820 10.51 -15.98 -41.32
C GLN A 820 9.14 -16.67 -41.28
N ILE A 821 8.13 -15.92 -40.85
CA ILE A 821 6.73 -16.31 -40.86
C ILE A 821 5.88 -15.16 -41.41
N GLU A 822 4.70 -15.44 -41.96
CA GLU A 822 3.89 -14.47 -42.68
C GLU A 822 2.38 -14.64 -42.43
N ALA A 823 1.72 -13.56 -42.02
CA ALA A 823 0.28 -13.43 -42.22
C ALA A 823 0.02 -13.18 -43.71
N THR A 824 -0.35 -14.24 -44.43
CA THR A 824 -0.42 -14.20 -45.90
C THR A 824 -1.50 -13.26 -46.41
N LYS A 825 -1.31 -12.80 -47.65
CA LYS A 825 -2.25 -11.91 -48.34
C LYS A 825 -3.64 -12.50 -48.49
N GLU A 826 -3.77 -13.82 -48.60
CA GLU A 826 -5.05 -14.53 -48.66
C GLU A 826 -5.83 -14.36 -47.35
N CYS A 827 -5.15 -14.50 -46.20
CA CYS A 827 -5.78 -14.39 -44.90
C CYS A 827 -6.18 -12.96 -44.56
N ILE A 828 -5.29 -11.99 -44.80
CA ILE A 828 -5.64 -10.58 -44.61
C ILE A 828 -6.79 -10.17 -45.54
N SER A 829 -6.72 -10.54 -46.83
CA SER A 829 -7.77 -10.17 -47.80
C SER A 829 -9.12 -10.81 -47.49
N LYS A 830 -9.14 -12.07 -47.02
CA LYS A 830 -10.36 -12.73 -46.56
C LYS A 830 -10.94 -12.03 -45.33
N GLY A 831 -10.13 -11.69 -44.33
CA GLY A 831 -10.60 -10.99 -43.13
C GLY A 831 -11.20 -9.63 -43.43
N LEU A 832 -10.55 -8.84 -44.29
CA LEU A 832 -11.07 -7.54 -44.74
C LEU A 832 -12.37 -7.70 -45.53
N THR A 833 -12.47 -8.75 -46.36
CA THR A 833 -13.67 -9.04 -47.15
C THR A 833 -14.84 -9.47 -46.26
N ASP A 834 -14.62 -10.40 -45.32
CA ASP A 834 -15.64 -10.88 -44.39
C ASP A 834 -16.15 -9.73 -43.49
N ALA A 835 -15.28 -8.79 -43.11
CA ALA A 835 -15.63 -7.61 -42.34
C ALA A 835 -16.26 -6.47 -43.16
N SER A 836 -16.25 -6.56 -44.50
CA SER A 836 -16.69 -5.48 -45.39
C SER A 836 -15.99 -4.14 -45.13
N ILE A 837 -14.67 -4.18 -44.89
CA ILE A 837 -13.82 -2.99 -44.71
C ILE A 837 -12.68 -2.99 -45.75
N ASP A 838 -12.17 -1.80 -46.07
CA ASP A 838 -11.12 -1.63 -47.08
C ASP A 838 -9.71 -1.77 -46.50
N GLU A 839 -9.52 -1.36 -45.24
CA GLU A 839 -8.22 -1.38 -44.56
C GLU A 839 -8.38 -1.52 -43.04
N ILE A 840 -7.31 -2.01 -42.40
CA ILE A 840 -7.06 -1.85 -40.96
C ILE A 840 -5.85 -0.95 -40.76
N LYS A 841 -5.77 -0.32 -39.60
CA LYS A 841 -4.65 0.49 -39.16
C LYS A 841 -4.00 -0.16 -37.96
N LEU A 842 -2.74 -0.55 -38.12
CA LEU A 842 -1.92 -1.04 -37.03
C LEU A 842 -1.41 0.16 -36.23
N PHE A 843 -1.41 0.06 -34.90
CA PHE A 843 -0.99 1.18 -34.03
C PHE A 843 -0.04 0.78 -32.90
N ALA A 844 0.10 -0.52 -32.61
CA ALA A 844 1.08 -0.99 -31.64
C ALA A 844 1.54 -2.43 -31.94
N VAL A 845 2.69 -2.83 -31.41
CA VAL A 845 3.16 -4.22 -31.43
C VAL A 845 3.74 -4.62 -30.10
N TRP A 846 3.57 -5.88 -29.73
CA TRP A 846 4.33 -6.56 -28.70
C TRP A 846 5.04 -7.76 -29.34
N GLN A 847 6.37 -7.79 -29.30
CA GLN A 847 7.19 -8.84 -29.91
C GLN A 847 7.71 -9.79 -28.82
N HIS A 848 7.76 -11.09 -29.12
CA HIS A 848 8.10 -12.11 -28.13
C HIS A 848 8.95 -13.23 -28.73
N ALA A 849 10.05 -13.54 -28.04
CA ALA A 849 10.93 -14.69 -28.23
C ALA A 849 11.54 -15.10 -26.87
N HIS A 850 12.16 -16.29 -26.80
CA HIS A 850 12.84 -16.75 -25.59
C HIS A 850 14.33 -16.38 -25.58
N LEU A 851 15.15 -17.12 -24.83
CA LEU A 851 16.53 -16.75 -24.46
C LEU A 851 17.51 -16.58 -25.63
N LEU A 852 17.27 -17.22 -26.77
CA LEU A 852 18.09 -17.07 -27.96
C LEU A 852 17.68 -15.88 -28.82
N GLY A 853 16.48 -15.32 -28.61
CA GLY A 853 16.00 -14.16 -29.36
C GLY A 853 16.98 -12.99 -29.26
N LYS A 854 17.49 -12.55 -30.41
CA LYS A 854 18.42 -11.42 -30.54
C LYS A 854 17.80 -10.26 -31.30
N GLY A 855 16.88 -10.53 -32.22
CA GLY A 855 16.14 -9.49 -32.92
C GLY A 855 14.84 -9.98 -33.54
N ILE A 856 13.87 -9.08 -33.68
CA ILE A 856 12.55 -9.35 -34.25
C ILE A 856 12.14 -8.18 -35.17
N THR A 857 11.86 -8.48 -36.44
CA THR A 857 11.39 -7.49 -37.43
C THR A 857 10.01 -7.88 -37.93
N THR A 858 9.04 -6.98 -37.79
CA THR A 858 7.70 -7.09 -38.39
C THR A 858 7.67 -6.27 -39.68
N ARG A 859 7.76 -6.93 -40.83
CA ARG A 859 7.84 -6.36 -42.18
C ARG A 859 6.44 -6.22 -42.80
N HIS A 860 6.24 -5.19 -43.63
CA HIS A 860 5.01 -4.97 -44.40
C HIS A 860 5.28 -5.20 -45.87
N LEU A 861 4.55 -6.12 -46.50
CA LEU A 861 4.63 -6.35 -47.93
C LEU A 861 3.32 -5.93 -48.59
N ARG A 862 3.42 -5.23 -49.72
CA ARG A 862 2.28 -4.87 -50.58
C ARG A 862 2.59 -5.29 -52.00
N ASN A 863 1.80 -6.21 -52.55
CA ASN A 863 2.05 -6.83 -53.86
C ASN A 863 3.47 -7.41 -53.96
N ASP A 864 3.89 -8.12 -52.90
CA ASP A 864 5.21 -8.77 -52.79
C ASP A 864 6.42 -7.79 -52.80
N VAL A 865 6.18 -6.48 -52.66
CA VAL A 865 7.22 -5.45 -52.45
C VAL A 865 7.21 -5.04 -50.98
N GLU A 866 8.39 -5.09 -50.35
CA GLU A 866 8.56 -4.64 -48.97
C GLU A 866 8.45 -3.11 -48.87
N LEU A 867 7.61 -2.64 -47.95
CA LEU A 867 7.50 -1.26 -47.52
C LEU A 867 8.33 -1.06 -46.25
N GLU A 868 8.33 0.17 -45.71
CA GLU A 868 8.93 0.44 -44.39
C GLU A 868 8.44 -0.60 -43.36
N PRO A 869 9.35 -1.24 -42.59
CA PRO A 869 8.98 -2.18 -41.56
C PRO A 869 7.98 -1.57 -40.57
N ILE A 870 7.00 -2.38 -40.14
CA ILE A 870 6.01 -1.99 -39.14
C ILE A 870 6.69 -1.79 -37.79
N ALA A 871 7.62 -2.68 -37.45
CA ALA A 871 8.42 -2.61 -36.24
C ALA A 871 9.73 -3.37 -36.44
N GLU A 872 10.78 -2.90 -35.79
CA GLU A 872 12.09 -3.51 -35.80
C GLU A 872 12.71 -3.40 -34.40
N ASP A 873 13.35 -4.48 -33.96
CA ASP A 873 14.25 -4.48 -32.83
C ASP A 873 15.40 -5.43 -33.12
N GLN A 874 16.57 -4.91 -33.48
CA GLN A 874 17.76 -5.73 -33.69
C GLN A 874 18.54 -5.98 -32.40
N HIS A 875 18.10 -5.38 -31.28
CA HIS A 875 18.74 -5.44 -29.98
C HIS A 875 17.82 -6.04 -28.91
N TYR A 876 16.85 -6.85 -29.35
CA TYR A 876 15.83 -7.48 -28.52
C TYR A 876 16.44 -8.08 -27.25
N ASP A 877 15.72 -7.91 -26.15
CA ASP A 877 16.11 -8.40 -24.84
C ASP A 877 14.99 -9.27 -24.27
N PHE A 878 15.31 -10.51 -23.95
CA PHE A 878 14.37 -11.41 -23.30
C PHE A 878 13.82 -10.82 -21.99
N ASP A 879 14.63 -10.07 -21.25
CA ASP A 879 14.22 -9.45 -19.98
C ASP A 879 13.55 -8.07 -20.17
N TYR A 880 13.27 -7.65 -21.40
CA TYR A 880 12.58 -6.40 -21.70
C TYR A 880 11.74 -6.48 -22.99
N GLN A 881 10.43 -6.62 -22.82
CA GLN A 881 9.47 -6.89 -23.90
C GLN A 881 8.28 -5.93 -23.85
N GLU A 882 8.55 -4.63 -24.01
CA GLU A 882 7.53 -3.58 -23.96
C GLU A 882 6.59 -3.58 -25.18
N THR A 883 5.30 -3.30 -24.97
CA THR A 883 4.35 -3.02 -26.06
C THR A 883 4.60 -1.62 -26.64
N ARG A 884 4.98 -1.54 -27.92
CA ARG A 884 5.40 -0.30 -28.57
C ARG A 884 4.27 0.31 -29.37
N LEU A 885 3.99 1.60 -29.13
CA LEU A 885 3.13 2.39 -30.00
C LEU A 885 3.91 2.86 -31.24
N PHE A 886 3.30 2.71 -32.42
CA PHE A 886 3.91 3.21 -33.65
C PHE A 886 3.86 4.74 -33.70
N ARG A 887 4.95 5.35 -34.17
CA ARG A 887 5.02 6.80 -34.43
C ARG A 887 3.93 7.24 -35.41
N LYS A 888 3.62 6.36 -36.37
CA LYS A 888 2.59 6.54 -37.38
C LYS A 888 1.83 5.23 -37.55
N GLU A 889 0.50 5.33 -37.58
CA GLU A 889 -0.36 4.18 -37.84
C GLU A 889 -0.10 3.62 -39.26
N VAL A 890 -0.06 2.30 -39.37
CA VAL A 890 0.27 1.60 -40.63
C VAL A 890 -1.00 1.05 -41.28
N PRO A 891 -1.43 1.55 -42.45
CA PRO A 891 -2.61 1.04 -43.15
C PRO A 891 -2.31 -0.24 -43.93
N VAL A 892 -3.00 -1.32 -43.58
CA VAL A 892 -2.91 -2.64 -44.23
C VAL A 892 -4.18 -2.88 -45.04
N LYS A 893 -4.01 -3.25 -46.31
CA LYS A 893 -5.06 -3.36 -47.33
C LYS A 893 -5.16 -4.78 -47.89
N LYS A 894 -6.22 -5.03 -48.66
CA LYS A 894 -6.34 -6.27 -49.45
C LYS A 894 -5.13 -6.40 -50.38
N GLY A 895 -4.54 -7.59 -50.43
CA GLY A 895 -3.30 -7.89 -51.16
C GLY A 895 -2.00 -7.65 -50.39
N ASP A 896 -2.05 -7.08 -49.18
CA ASP A 896 -0.88 -6.94 -48.32
C ASP A 896 -0.63 -8.22 -47.51
N SER A 897 0.63 -8.46 -47.14
CA SER A 897 1.04 -9.45 -46.14
C SER A 897 1.93 -8.85 -45.06
N ILE A 898 1.94 -9.48 -43.87
CA ILE A 898 2.76 -9.06 -42.73
C ILE A 898 3.72 -10.19 -42.41
N ARG A 899 5.03 -9.96 -42.50
CA ARG A 899 6.05 -10.97 -42.26
C ARG A 899 6.79 -10.68 -40.96
N VAL A 900 6.90 -11.66 -40.06
CA VAL A 900 7.72 -11.58 -38.86
C VAL A 900 9.00 -12.38 -39.10
N GLU A 901 10.15 -11.73 -38.93
CA GLU A 901 11.47 -12.34 -38.97
C GLU A 901 12.05 -12.34 -37.56
N CYS A 902 12.37 -13.51 -37.03
CA CYS A 902 13.08 -13.66 -35.76
C CYS A 902 14.54 -14.07 -36.03
N THR A 903 15.46 -13.42 -35.35
CA THR A 903 16.90 -13.70 -35.38
C THR A 903 17.33 -14.24 -34.02
N TYR A 904 18.01 -15.39 -34.01
CA TYR A 904 18.46 -16.07 -32.80
C TYR A 904 19.98 -16.15 -32.72
N ASP A 905 20.54 -16.06 -31.52
CA ASP A 905 21.94 -16.38 -31.22
C ASP A 905 22.01 -17.73 -30.48
N SER A 906 22.42 -18.78 -31.19
CA SER A 906 22.62 -20.12 -30.66
C SER A 906 24.10 -20.50 -30.53
N SER A 907 25.02 -19.52 -30.59
CA SER A 907 26.47 -19.72 -30.62
C SER A 907 26.97 -20.56 -29.44
N LEU A 908 26.36 -20.37 -28.26
CA LEU A 908 26.69 -21.05 -27.01
C LEU A 908 25.92 -22.37 -26.80
N ARG A 909 24.90 -22.67 -27.63
CA ARG A 909 24.16 -23.94 -27.54
C ARG A 909 25.02 -25.06 -28.14
N LYS A 910 24.93 -26.25 -27.54
CA LYS A 910 25.59 -27.47 -28.03
C LYS A 910 24.65 -28.39 -28.81
N ASN A 911 23.35 -28.27 -28.54
CA ASN A 911 22.30 -29.10 -29.11
C ASN A 911 21.28 -28.20 -29.82
N ILE A 912 20.51 -28.80 -30.71
CA ILE A 912 19.37 -28.15 -31.36
C ILE A 912 18.39 -27.66 -30.31
N THR A 913 17.88 -26.44 -30.51
CA THR A 913 16.80 -25.85 -29.73
C THR A 913 15.52 -25.89 -30.55
N TYR A 914 14.46 -26.44 -29.98
CA TYR A 914 13.16 -26.55 -30.63
C TYR A 914 12.18 -25.49 -30.13
N GLY A 915 11.14 -25.23 -30.90
CA GLY A 915 9.98 -24.47 -30.44
C GLY A 915 9.27 -25.15 -29.28
N GLY A 916 8.80 -24.37 -28.31
CA GLY A 916 8.13 -24.91 -27.14
C GLY A 916 7.92 -23.90 -26.01
N LEU A 917 7.30 -24.37 -24.93
CA LEU A 917 6.85 -23.52 -23.82
C LEU A 917 7.96 -23.17 -22.81
N SER A 918 9.02 -23.97 -22.69
CA SER A 918 10.12 -23.65 -21.77
C SER A 918 10.92 -22.44 -22.25
N THR A 919 11.48 -21.64 -21.35
CA THR A 919 12.42 -20.56 -21.69
C THR A 919 13.71 -21.07 -22.35
N GLU A 920 14.02 -22.36 -22.22
CA GLU A 920 15.14 -23.00 -22.95
C GLU A 920 14.77 -23.46 -24.37
N ASN A 921 13.47 -23.61 -24.66
CA ASN A 921 12.92 -23.71 -26.01
C ASN A 921 12.78 -22.30 -26.62
N GLU A 922 12.29 -22.20 -27.86
CA GLU A 922 12.09 -20.91 -28.52
C GLU A 922 10.66 -20.62 -28.97
N MET A 923 10.41 -19.34 -29.19
CA MET A 923 9.17 -18.77 -29.71
C MET A 923 9.49 -17.63 -30.68
N CYS A 924 8.56 -17.34 -31.59
CA CYS A 924 8.65 -16.21 -32.52
C CYS A 924 7.26 -15.63 -32.74
N PHE A 925 6.97 -14.49 -32.13
CA PHE A 925 5.66 -13.84 -32.22
C PHE A 925 5.77 -12.33 -32.40
N SER A 926 4.82 -11.79 -33.15
CA SER A 926 4.40 -10.39 -33.08
C SER A 926 2.90 -10.33 -32.80
N PHE A 927 2.54 -9.71 -31.68
CA PHE A 927 1.17 -9.40 -31.28
C PHE A 927 0.86 -7.97 -31.69
N ILE A 928 0.10 -7.81 -32.78
CA ILE A 928 -0.07 -6.52 -33.46
C ILE A 928 -1.44 -5.96 -33.11
N TYR A 929 -1.49 -4.79 -32.47
CA TYR A 929 -2.73 -4.09 -32.16
C TYR A 929 -3.19 -3.26 -33.37
N TYR A 930 -4.48 -3.37 -33.71
CA TYR A 930 -5.05 -2.70 -34.88
C TYR A 930 -6.51 -2.25 -34.68
N TYR A 931 -6.99 -1.39 -35.57
CA TYR A 931 -8.40 -1.03 -35.68
C TYR A 931 -8.79 -0.68 -37.13
N PRO A 932 -10.08 -0.74 -37.54
CA PRO A 932 -11.19 -1.32 -36.79
C PRO A 932 -11.02 -2.84 -36.65
N ARG A 933 -11.51 -3.40 -35.54
CA ARG A 933 -11.48 -4.85 -35.29
C ARG A 933 -12.16 -5.64 -36.42
N PHE A 934 -11.52 -6.72 -36.88
CA PHE A 934 -12.02 -7.63 -37.92
C PHE A 934 -11.89 -9.11 -37.48
N PRO A 935 -12.44 -10.09 -38.22
CA PRO A 935 -12.51 -11.48 -37.78
C PRO A 935 -11.19 -12.24 -37.64
N LEU A 936 -10.13 -11.86 -38.37
CA LEU A 936 -8.83 -12.55 -38.29
C LEU A 936 -8.12 -12.13 -36.99
N TYR A 937 -7.79 -13.10 -36.15
CA TYR A 937 -7.16 -12.82 -34.87
C TYR A 937 -5.80 -13.50 -34.70
N MET A 938 -5.54 -14.59 -35.43
CA MET A 938 -4.25 -15.27 -35.38
C MET A 938 -3.92 -15.90 -36.72
N THR A 939 -2.64 -15.84 -37.08
CA THR A 939 -2.03 -16.60 -38.16
C THR A 939 -0.87 -17.39 -37.56
N SER A 940 -1.03 -18.71 -37.45
CA SER A 940 0.03 -19.61 -36.98
C SER A 940 0.64 -20.38 -38.13
N GLN A 941 1.96 -20.51 -38.13
CA GLN A 941 2.69 -21.16 -39.21
C GLN A 941 3.64 -22.26 -38.75
N SER A 942 3.87 -23.21 -39.65
CA SER A 942 4.90 -24.24 -39.55
C SER A 942 5.73 -24.28 -40.83
N LEU A 943 7.02 -24.58 -40.70
CA LEU A 943 7.93 -24.85 -41.81
C LEU A 943 7.74 -26.30 -42.30
N ILE A 944 7.72 -26.49 -43.62
CA ILE A 944 7.52 -27.79 -44.27
C ILE A 944 8.86 -28.51 -44.56
N TYR A 945 9.98 -27.77 -44.61
CA TYR A 945 11.33 -28.27 -44.92
C TYR A 945 11.44 -29.07 -46.24
N ASP A 946 10.64 -28.70 -47.24
CA ASP A 946 10.60 -29.31 -48.59
C ASP A 946 11.87 -29.11 -49.42
N THR A 947 12.81 -28.31 -48.93
CA THR A 947 14.10 -27.99 -49.54
C THR A 947 15.25 -28.90 -49.07
N ILE A 948 15.04 -29.74 -48.04
CA ILE A 948 16.07 -30.61 -47.47
C ILE A 948 16.23 -31.92 -48.27
N PRO A 949 17.44 -32.25 -48.82
CA PRO A 949 17.67 -33.47 -49.58
C PRO A 949 17.54 -34.76 -48.75
N GLY A 950 16.85 -35.77 -49.29
CA GLY A 950 16.62 -37.06 -48.60
C GLY A 950 15.26 -37.15 -47.90
N HIS A 951 14.59 -36.02 -47.68
CA HIS A 951 13.19 -35.98 -47.28
C HIS A 951 12.31 -36.16 -48.53
N SER A 952 11.66 -37.31 -48.67
CA SER A 952 10.84 -37.59 -49.85
C SER A 952 9.61 -36.68 -49.91
N SER A 953 9.30 -36.21 -51.11
CA SER A 953 8.16 -35.35 -51.46
C SER A 953 6.78 -36.01 -51.31
N LEU A 954 6.56 -36.84 -50.29
CA LEU A 954 5.33 -37.62 -50.13
C LEU A 954 4.35 -36.96 -49.15
N LEU A 955 3.40 -36.24 -49.77
CA LEU A 955 1.96 -36.28 -49.47
C LEU A 955 1.44 -35.64 -48.18
N SER A 956 0.60 -34.61 -48.37
CA SER A 956 -0.48 -34.20 -47.47
C SER A 956 -0.14 -34.20 -45.98
N TYR A 957 0.48 -33.11 -45.51
CA TYR A 957 0.59 -32.81 -44.08
C TYR A 957 -0.79 -32.86 -43.42
N SER A 958 -1.13 -34.01 -42.85
CA SER A 958 -2.15 -34.14 -41.82
C SER A 958 -1.46 -33.88 -40.50
N TRP A 959 -2.02 -32.95 -39.73
CA TRP A 959 -1.54 -32.42 -38.46
C TRP A 959 -1.24 -33.48 -37.36
N ASP A 960 -1.62 -34.74 -37.59
CA ASP A 960 -1.48 -35.86 -36.66
C ASP A 960 -0.37 -36.86 -37.02
N ASP A 961 0.38 -36.66 -38.11
CA ASP A 961 1.45 -37.61 -38.46
C ASP A 961 2.77 -37.31 -37.74
N GLN A 962 2.81 -37.70 -36.47
CA GLN A 962 3.98 -37.57 -35.60
C GLN A 962 5.21 -38.32 -36.13
N SER A 963 5.00 -39.34 -36.99
CA SER A 963 6.08 -40.15 -37.54
C SER A 963 6.94 -39.39 -38.56
N SER A 964 6.33 -38.55 -39.41
CA SER A 964 7.06 -37.72 -40.37
C SER A 964 7.86 -36.61 -39.67
N LEU A 965 7.31 -36.04 -38.60
CA LEU A 965 8.02 -35.05 -37.78
C LEU A 965 9.26 -35.66 -37.12
N ASP A 966 9.11 -36.86 -36.55
CA ASP A 966 10.23 -37.57 -35.93
C ASP A 966 11.30 -37.98 -36.97
N GLU A 967 10.92 -38.37 -38.19
CA GLU A 967 11.87 -38.65 -39.27
C GLU A 967 12.72 -37.42 -39.62
N MET A 968 12.08 -36.26 -39.80
CA MET A 968 12.78 -35.00 -40.09
C MET A 968 13.68 -34.58 -38.93
N VAL A 969 13.19 -34.64 -37.69
CA VAL A 969 14.00 -34.29 -36.52
C VAL A 969 15.20 -35.23 -36.38
N ASN A 970 15.00 -36.55 -36.55
CA ASN A 970 16.09 -37.52 -36.51
C ASN A 970 17.14 -37.26 -37.60
N LEU A 971 16.72 -36.87 -38.82
CA LEU A 971 17.63 -36.50 -39.91
C LEU A 971 18.49 -35.29 -39.52
N VAL A 972 17.86 -34.23 -39.04
CA VAL A 972 18.53 -32.97 -38.64
C VAL A 972 19.46 -33.19 -37.45
N GLU A 973 19.14 -34.14 -36.55
CA GLU A 973 20.03 -34.55 -35.45
C GLU A 973 21.31 -35.28 -35.92
N THR A 974 21.34 -35.82 -37.15
CA THR A 974 22.56 -36.43 -37.71
C THR A 974 23.54 -35.43 -38.32
N TYR A 975 23.16 -34.17 -38.48
CA TYR A 975 23.99 -33.17 -39.15
C TYR A 975 25.19 -32.76 -38.28
N ASP A 976 26.35 -32.56 -38.92
CA ASP A 976 27.50 -31.95 -38.25
C ASP A 976 27.34 -30.43 -38.21
N TRP A 977 26.77 -29.93 -37.11
CA TRP A 977 26.55 -28.50 -36.90
C TRP A 977 27.83 -27.70 -36.69
N THR A 978 28.99 -28.34 -36.54
CA THR A 978 30.27 -27.64 -36.46
C THR A 978 30.79 -27.20 -37.84
N ASP A 979 30.27 -27.80 -38.92
CA ASP A 979 30.60 -27.44 -40.30
C ASP A 979 29.81 -26.19 -40.77
N ASP A 980 30.54 -25.11 -41.07
CA ASP A 980 30.00 -23.84 -41.57
C ASP A 980 29.18 -24.00 -42.86
N SER A 981 29.53 -24.95 -43.72
CA SER A 981 28.82 -25.21 -44.97
C SER A 981 27.46 -25.86 -44.74
N VAL A 982 27.36 -26.78 -43.78
CA VAL A 982 26.10 -27.39 -43.33
C VAL A 982 25.21 -26.33 -42.72
N ARG A 983 25.75 -25.47 -41.85
CA ARG A 983 25.02 -24.35 -41.26
C ARG A 983 24.50 -23.39 -42.35
N SER A 984 25.38 -22.90 -43.20
CA SER A 984 25.00 -21.97 -44.27
C SER A 984 23.92 -22.53 -45.19
N LYS A 985 24.02 -23.82 -45.54
CA LYS A 985 23.02 -24.51 -46.36
C LYS A 985 21.67 -24.64 -45.65
N PHE A 986 21.66 -25.06 -44.38
CA PHE A 986 20.42 -25.21 -43.61
C PHE A 986 19.69 -23.88 -43.43
N GLN A 987 20.40 -22.78 -43.15
CA GLN A 987 19.81 -21.44 -43.08
C GLN A 987 19.09 -21.06 -44.39
N GLN A 988 19.69 -21.37 -45.55
CA GLN A 988 19.07 -21.13 -46.85
C GLN A 988 17.88 -22.04 -47.09
N ASP A 989 17.94 -23.29 -46.65
CA ASP A 989 16.84 -24.24 -46.77
C ASP A 989 15.63 -23.79 -45.94
N VAL A 990 15.85 -23.29 -44.72
CA VAL A 990 14.80 -22.71 -43.88
C VAL A 990 14.17 -21.47 -44.52
N LEU A 991 14.97 -20.53 -45.02
CA LEU A 991 14.46 -19.30 -45.64
C LEU A 991 13.71 -19.55 -46.95
N ASN A 992 14.04 -20.63 -47.67
CA ASN A 992 13.39 -21.02 -48.93
C ASN A 992 12.28 -22.06 -48.73
N SER A 993 12.06 -22.56 -47.50
CA SER A 993 11.05 -23.57 -47.23
C SER A 993 9.64 -23.03 -47.41
N THR A 994 8.73 -23.88 -47.88
CA THR A 994 7.31 -23.52 -47.95
C THR A 994 6.72 -23.39 -46.55
N LEU A 995 5.94 -22.32 -46.32
CA LEU A 995 5.22 -22.07 -45.07
C LEU A 995 3.80 -22.63 -45.15
N HIS A 996 3.42 -23.47 -44.19
CA HIS A 996 2.03 -23.87 -44.01
C HIS A 996 1.32 -22.91 -43.06
N SER A 997 0.29 -22.21 -43.56
CA SER A 997 -0.40 -21.15 -42.80
C SER A 997 -1.78 -21.60 -42.32
N THR A 998 -2.03 -21.46 -41.02
CA THR A 998 -3.37 -21.58 -40.42
C THR A 998 -3.89 -20.20 -40.06
N CYS A 999 -5.06 -19.86 -40.59
CA CYS A 999 -5.70 -18.59 -40.30
C CYS A 999 -6.92 -18.82 -39.42
N SER A 1000 -6.84 -18.27 -38.21
CA SER A 1000 -7.83 -18.44 -37.17
C SER A 1000 -8.77 -17.25 -37.13
N TRP A 1001 -10.04 -17.55 -37.30
CA TRP A 1001 -11.13 -16.58 -37.39
C TRP A 1001 -11.93 -16.60 -36.10
N LYS A 1002 -12.43 -15.44 -35.66
CA LYS A 1002 -13.29 -15.30 -34.48
C LYS A 1002 -14.32 -16.43 -34.51
N GLN A 1003 -14.34 -17.27 -33.46
CA GLN A 1003 -15.19 -18.45 -33.39
C GLN A 1003 -16.64 -18.05 -33.72
N SER A 1004 -17.13 -18.42 -34.90
CA SER A 1004 -18.55 -18.68 -35.07
C SER A 1004 -18.92 -19.77 -34.07
N PRO A 1005 -20.11 -19.73 -33.47
CA PRO A 1005 -20.52 -20.69 -32.46
C PRO A 1005 -20.36 -22.09 -33.06
N VAL A 1006 -19.41 -22.86 -32.53
CA VAL A 1006 -19.44 -24.31 -32.71
C VAL A 1006 -20.68 -24.75 -31.95
N VAL A 1007 -21.77 -24.95 -32.69
CA VAL A 1007 -22.94 -25.68 -32.20
C VAL A 1007 -22.43 -27.07 -31.86
N CYS A 1008 -22.28 -27.37 -30.57
CA CYS A 1008 -22.23 -28.74 -30.10
C CYS A 1008 -23.63 -29.37 -30.23
#